data_AF-A0A2D9DRR2-F1
#
_entry.id   AF-A0A2D9DRR2-F1
#
_cell.length_a   1.000
_cell.length_b   1.000
_cell.length_c   1.000
_cell.angle_alpha   90.00
_cell.angle_beta   90.00
_cell.angle_gamma   90.00
#
_symmetry.space_group_name_H-M   'P 1'
#
loop_
_entity.id
_entity.type
_entity.pdbx_description
1 polymer ?
#
loop_
_entity_poly.entity_id
_entity_poly.type
_entity_poly.pdbx_seq_one_letter_code
_entity_poly.pdbx_strand_id
1 'polypeptide(L)'
;MTTARPQWSQDAEAAVDAVLERVGPRVVLGLPLGIGKPLHFANAIYQRACRDSSISLHIVTGLSLQAPEASSSMERRFLKPFLERLYGDIPELEYARDAATGKLPENVRVSEFFFQAGNFVDQPQQQRDYVCTNYTHAVRDLMAQGMNVIAQLVSPDPSGDSKAFSLSGNPDLTLDLIPLLEQRAQDGTPTALVAETNRELPYMTRDALVNQDQFDVVIDSPQHDYPLFSVPNMALSAQDHLIGFYASTLLRDGGTLQLGIGSLGTGLIYQAIQRHSNNQQWLQLYRTLAVAQRFPFACDVGGTQAFTAGLYGCSEMMTEGFIDLLDAGVLKREVASREADDAVATLMHGGFFLGSRRFYQRLRELPDELREKICMTSVNFINDLFDHRLGDQRLKMSQRDHGRFINSAMMCTLNGAVISDGLEDGRIISGVGGQYNFVAMAHELAGARSIITLRSTRQDKGKTVSNILFNYAHCTIPRHLRDIVITEYGIADLRGQPEQEVYTRLIGLADAQFQHELLQQAKDAGKIHPDFAPPPHWQGNTPEAIKALAEDQSLEGLFPPYPFGHDFTDEELELSRALQTLKSATDTTAGKWQTIASALLRPANRQGWQPLLQRMNLEKPHSIMDRLEQRLLLWALQQSSTGRR
;
A
#
# COMPACT_ATOMS: atom_id res chain seq x y z
N MET A 1 -19.83 -24.69 -33.37
CA MET A 1 -18.52 -25.24 -33.76
C MET A 1 -17.56 -24.82 -32.66
N THR A 2 -16.90 -25.76 -31.98
CA THR A 2 -15.91 -25.41 -30.94
C THR A 2 -14.70 -24.79 -31.62
N THR A 3 -14.54 -23.48 -31.49
CA THR A 3 -13.29 -22.79 -31.84
C THR A 3 -12.17 -23.39 -31.00
N ALA A 4 -10.99 -23.60 -31.62
CA ALA A 4 -9.83 -24.11 -30.92
C ALA A 4 -9.46 -23.13 -29.78
N ARG A 5 -9.28 -23.64 -28.56
CA ARG A 5 -8.82 -22.86 -27.41
C ARG A 5 -7.32 -23.09 -27.18
N PRO A 6 -6.54 -22.06 -26.84
CA PRO A 6 -6.93 -20.64 -26.88
C PRO A 6 -6.93 -20.08 -28.31
N GLN A 7 -7.77 -19.08 -28.57
CA GLN A 7 -7.65 -18.24 -29.76
C GLN A 7 -6.54 -17.20 -29.52
N TRP A 8 -5.48 -17.26 -30.32
CA TRP A 8 -4.36 -16.33 -30.25
C TRP A 8 -4.62 -15.09 -31.11
N SER A 9 -4.31 -13.92 -30.57
CA SER A 9 -4.36 -12.64 -31.26
C SER A 9 -3.13 -11.79 -30.91
N GLN A 10 -2.72 -10.91 -31.83
CA GLN A 10 -1.74 -9.85 -31.55
C GLN A 10 -2.41 -8.48 -31.35
N ASP A 11 -3.73 -8.43 -31.53
CA ASP A 11 -4.56 -7.23 -31.51
C ASP A 11 -5.68 -7.37 -30.46
N ALA A 12 -5.77 -6.37 -29.58
CA ALA A 12 -6.77 -6.31 -28.53
C ALA A 12 -8.20 -6.15 -29.07
N GLU A 13 -8.40 -5.46 -30.21
CA GLU A 13 -9.74 -5.33 -30.81
C GLU A 13 -10.27 -6.65 -31.35
N ALA A 14 -9.40 -7.43 -32.01
CA ALA A 14 -9.75 -8.79 -32.45
C ALA A 14 -10.03 -9.74 -31.26
N ALA A 15 -9.34 -9.54 -30.14
CA ALA A 15 -9.64 -10.26 -28.90
C ALA A 15 -11.01 -9.86 -28.32
N VAL A 16 -11.37 -8.58 -28.37
CA VAL A 16 -12.71 -8.10 -27.98
C VAL A 16 -13.79 -8.71 -28.86
N ASP A 17 -13.58 -8.82 -30.18
CA ASP A 17 -14.52 -9.47 -31.09
C ASP A 17 -14.75 -10.94 -30.70
N ALA A 18 -13.67 -11.69 -30.42
CA ALA A 18 -13.74 -13.08 -29.99
C ALA A 18 -14.49 -13.24 -28.65
N VAL A 19 -14.28 -12.31 -27.72
CA VAL A 19 -15.00 -12.30 -26.43
C VAL A 19 -16.48 -12.01 -26.65
N LEU A 20 -16.84 -10.99 -27.44
CA LEU A 20 -18.23 -10.62 -27.69
C LEU A 20 -19.00 -11.67 -28.49
N GLU A 21 -18.37 -12.34 -29.46
CA GLU A 21 -18.96 -13.48 -30.17
C GLU A 21 -19.34 -14.60 -29.19
N ARG A 22 -18.54 -14.75 -28.13
CA ARG A 22 -18.70 -15.80 -27.14
C ARG A 22 -19.71 -15.47 -26.05
N VAL A 23 -19.62 -14.29 -25.43
CA VAL A 23 -20.45 -13.92 -24.27
C VAL A 23 -21.64 -13.02 -24.61
N GLY A 24 -21.70 -12.53 -25.84
CA GLY A 24 -22.71 -11.58 -26.30
C GLY A 24 -22.45 -10.15 -25.80
N PRO A 25 -23.42 -9.24 -25.98
CA PRO A 25 -23.24 -7.81 -25.72
C PRO A 25 -23.29 -7.43 -24.22
N ARG A 26 -23.62 -8.36 -23.33
CA ARG A 26 -23.67 -8.10 -21.87
C ARG A 26 -22.41 -8.66 -21.21
N VAL A 27 -21.48 -7.77 -20.91
CA VAL A 27 -20.18 -8.11 -20.33
C VAL A 27 -20.11 -7.60 -18.90
N VAL A 28 -19.94 -8.51 -17.94
CA VAL A 28 -19.51 -8.20 -16.59
C VAL A 28 -18.06 -8.67 -16.46
N LEU A 29 -17.14 -7.72 -16.61
CA LEU A 29 -15.70 -7.91 -16.70
C LEU A 29 -15.05 -7.82 -15.32
N GLY A 30 -14.51 -8.93 -14.84
CA GLY A 30 -13.60 -8.99 -13.71
C GLY A 30 -12.19 -8.61 -14.13
N LEU A 31 -11.61 -7.64 -13.42
CA LEU A 31 -10.19 -7.28 -13.54
C LEU A 31 -9.49 -7.45 -12.19
N PRO A 32 -8.27 -8.02 -12.16
CA PRO A 32 -7.51 -8.23 -10.91
C PRO A 32 -7.07 -6.92 -10.27
N LEU A 33 -6.56 -6.99 -9.05
CA LEU A 33 -6.07 -5.82 -8.31
C LEU A 33 -4.79 -5.24 -8.95
N GLY A 34 -4.60 -3.93 -8.86
CA GLY A 34 -3.33 -3.29 -9.18
C GLY A 34 -2.79 -3.61 -10.59
N ILE A 35 -1.57 -4.15 -10.66
CA ILE A 35 -0.79 -4.34 -11.89
C ILE A 35 -1.16 -5.59 -12.70
N GLY A 36 -2.03 -6.45 -12.19
CA GLY A 36 -2.49 -7.64 -12.93
C GLY A 36 -3.46 -7.32 -14.07
N LYS A 37 -3.88 -6.05 -14.23
CA LYS A 37 -4.89 -5.66 -15.22
C LYS A 37 -4.30 -5.65 -16.63
N PRO A 38 -4.91 -6.36 -17.61
CA PRO A 38 -4.48 -6.30 -19.01
C PRO A 38 -4.91 -4.98 -19.65
N LEU A 39 -4.00 -4.01 -19.69
CA LEU A 39 -4.33 -2.62 -20.01
C LEU A 39 -4.85 -2.45 -21.44
N HIS A 40 -4.27 -3.15 -22.42
CA HIS A 40 -4.72 -3.05 -23.80
C HIS A 40 -6.11 -3.64 -23.99
N PHE A 41 -6.36 -4.84 -23.46
CA PHE A 41 -7.68 -5.45 -23.53
C PHE A 41 -8.75 -4.62 -22.81
N ALA A 42 -8.46 -4.16 -21.59
CA ALA A 42 -9.38 -3.36 -20.79
C ALA A 42 -9.76 -2.05 -21.50
N ASN A 43 -8.79 -1.39 -22.13
CA ASN A 43 -9.05 -0.18 -22.92
C ASN A 43 -9.83 -0.50 -24.20
N ALA A 44 -9.47 -1.56 -24.94
CA ALA A 44 -10.16 -1.93 -26.17
C ALA A 44 -11.65 -2.23 -25.92
N ILE A 45 -11.97 -3.03 -24.90
CA ILE A 45 -13.37 -3.38 -24.59
C ILE A 45 -14.16 -2.17 -24.07
N TYR A 46 -13.52 -1.29 -23.28
CA TYR A 46 -14.10 -0.03 -22.84
C TYR A 46 -14.42 0.88 -24.03
N GLN A 47 -13.43 1.14 -24.89
CA GLN A 47 -13.59 1.96 -26.10
C GLN A 47 -14.63 1.36 -27.05
N ARG A 48 -14.74 0.03 -27.12
CA ARG A 48 -15.79 -0.64 -27.89
C ARG A 48 -17.18 -0.32 -27.33
N ALA A 49 -17.37 -0.45 -26.01
CA ALA A 49 -18.64 -0.08 -25.36
C ALA A 49 -18.96 1.43 -25.49
N CYS A 50 -17.95 2.31 -25.51
CA CYS A 50 -18.14 3.73 -25.77
C CYS A 50 -18.65 4.01 -27.20
N ARG A 51 -18.22 3.20 -28.18
CA ARG A 51 -18.59 3.35 -29.60
C ARG A 51 -19.92 2.66 -29.95
N ASP A 52 -20.28 1.61 -29.22
CA ASP A 52 -21.48 0.81 -29.44
C ASP A 52 -22.29 0.67 -28.14
N SER A 53 -23.36 1.47 -28.04
CA SER A 53 -24.25 1.48 -26.88
C SER A 53 -25.12 0.23 -26.73
N SER A 54 -25.12 -0.68 -27.71
CA SER A 54 -25.76 -1.99 -27.56
C SER A 54 -24.99 -2.91 -26.61
N ILE A 55 -23.71 -2.61 -26.35
CA ILE A 55 -22.86 -3.34 -25.41
C ILE A 55 -23.08 -2.78 -24.00
N SER A 56 -23.55 -3.61 -23.08
CA SER A 56 -23.62 -3.29 -21.66
C SER A 56 -22.35 -3.80 -20.98
N LEU A 57 -21.48 -2.88 -20.56
CA LEU A 57 -20.22 -3.21 -19.89
C LEU A 57 -20.27 -2.83 -18.40
N HIS A 58 -20.10 -3.82 -17.53
CA HIS A 58 -19.91 -3.60 -16.10
C HIS A 58 -18.52 -4.10 -15.70
N ILE A 59 -17.64 -3.19 -15.31
CA ILE A 59 -16.30 -3.53 -14.82
C ILE A 59 -16.38 -3.69 -13.30
N VAL A 60 -15.97 -4.85 -12.79
CA VAL A 60 -15.90 -5.15 -11.36
C VAL A 60 -14.44 -5.44 -10.98
N THR A 61 -13.86 -4.62 -10.10
CA THR A 61 -12.42 -4.67 -9.82
C THR A 61 -12.07 -4.04 -8.47
N GLY A 62 -10.78 -3.85 -8.19
CA GLY A 62 -10.29 -2.98 -7.14
C GLY A 62 -8.91 -2.44 -7.50
N LEU A 63 -8.54 -1.33 -6.89
CA LEU A 63 -7.25 -0.67 -7.02
C LEU A 63 -6.91 -0.40 -8.51
N SER A 64 -7.73 0.39 -9.18
CA SER A 64 -7.42 0.93 -10.51
C SER A 64 -6.32 1.98 -10.40
N LEU A 65 -5.08 1.59 -10.77
CA LEU A 65 -3.91 2.44 -10.62
C LEU A 65 -3.91 3.57 -11.64
N GLN A 66 -3.79 4.81 -11.15
CA GLN A 66 -3.68 6.01 -11.98
C GLN A 66 -2.43 6.79 -11.59
N ALA A 67 -1.73 7.32 -12.59
CA ALA A 67 -0.63 8.23 -12.36
C ALA A 67 -1.14 9.46 -11.60
N PRO A 68 -0.39 9.96 -10.60
CA PRO A 68 -0.83 11.10 -9.82
C PRO A 68 -0.86 12.38 -10.66
N GLU A 69 -1.89 13.20 -10.49
CA GLU A 69 -1.98 14.51 -11.14
C GLU A 69 -1.39 15.62 -10.24
N ALA A 70 -0.67 16.57 -10.85
CA ALA A 70 -0.13 17.70 -10.12
C ALA A 70 -1.20 18.78 -9.85
N SER A 71 -1.28 19.29 -8.61
CA SER A 71 -2.33 20.20 -8.15
C SER A 71 -2.06 21.68 -8.45
N SER A 72 -0.80 22.07 -8.67
CA SER A 72 -0.40 23.46 -8.98
C SER A 72 0.57 23.56 -10.17
N SER A 73 0.75 24.75 -10.75
CA SER A 73 1.66 24.98 -11.89
C SER A 73 3.12 24.64 -11.57
N MET A 74 3.59 25.02 -10.39
CA MET A 74 4.96 24.76 -9.94
C MET A 74 5.19 23.28 -9.58
N GLU A 75 4.20 22.65 -8.93
CA GLU A 75 4.22 21.21 -8.70
C GLU A 75 4.17 20.44 -10.03
N ARG A 76 3.40 20.93 -11.02
CA ARG A 76 3.36 20.36 -12.36
C ARG A 76 4.70 20.47 -13.06
N ARG A 77 5.42 21.59 -12.95
CA ARG A 77 6.77 21.75 -13.51
C ARG A 77 7.78 20.77 -12.91
N PHE A 78 7.65 20.48 -11.61
CA PHE A 78 8.50 19.51 -10.92
C PHE A 78 8.15 18.06 -11.27
N LEU A 79 6.88 17.70 -11.06
CA LEU A 79 6.38 16.35 -11.19
C LEU A 79 6.33 15.90 -12.66
N LYS A 80 6.00 16.76 -13.62
CA LYS A 80 5.71 16.33 -15.00
C LYS A 80 6.84 15.47 -15.61
N PRO A 81 8.12 15.88 -15.64
CA PRO A 81 9.15 15.04 -16.25
C PRO A 81 9.47 13.78 -15.43
N PHE A 82 9.22 13.82 -14.11
CA PHE A 82 9.35 12.65 -13.24
C PHE A 82 8.23 11.63 -13.52
N LEU A 83 6.99 12.10 -13.65
CA LEU A 83 5.82 11.30 -13.98
C LEU A 83 5.90 10.76 -15.41
N GLU A 84 6.36 11.55 -16.38
CA GLU A 84 6.62 11.09 -17.75
C GLU A 84 7.67 9.97 -17.75
N ARG A 85 8.76 10.11 -16.97
CA ARG A 85 9.78 9.06 -16.84
C ARG A 85 9.25 7.78 -16.19
N LEU A 86 8.36 7.89 -15.20
CA LEU A 86 7.83 6.74 -14.46
C LEU A 86 6.62 6.07 -15.11
N TYR A 87 5.73 6.84 -15.73
CA TYR A 87 4.42 6.39 -16.18
C TYR A 87 4.15 6.68 -17.66
N GLY A 88 4.97 7.48 -18.35
CA GLY A 88 4.70 7.94 -19.72
C GLY A 88 4.63 6.83 -20.77
N ASP A 89 5.31 5.72 -20.52
CA ASP A 89 5.30 4.53 -21.39
C ASP A 89 4.29 3.46 -20.93
N ILE A 90 3.47 3.75 -19.92
CA ILE A 90 2.47 2.83 -19.37
C ILE A 90 1.09 3.30 -19.88
N PRO A 91 0.33 2.44 -20.60
CA PRO A 91 -1.03 2.78 -20.99
C PRO A 91 -1.89 3.17 -19.78
N GLU A 92 -2.63 4.28 -19.86
CA GLU A 92 -3.57 4.63 -18.80
C GLU A 92 -4.84 3.77 -18.88
N LEU A 93 -5.47 3.50 -17.74
CA LEU A 93 -6.80 2.89 -17.69
C LEU A 93 -7.86 3.94 -18.02
N GLU A 94 -8.39 3.90 -19.25
CA GLU A 94 -9.31 4.92 -19.75
C GLU A 94 -10.64 4.94 -18.99
N TYR A 95 -11.18 3.77 -18.65
CA TYR A 95 -12.40 3.69 -17.83
C TYR A 95 -12.18 4.31 -16.44
N ALA A 96 -11.00 4.16 -15.84
CA ALA A 96 -10.70 4.68 -14.52
C ALA A 96 -10.59 6.21 -14.56
N ARG A 97 -9.97 6.77 -15.61
CA ARG A 97 -9.92 8.22 -15.85
C ARG A 97 -11.33 8.80 -16.01
N ASP A 98 -12.17 8.15 -16.81
CA ASP A 98 -13.52 8.63 -17.07
C ASP A 98 -14.43 8.43 -15.84
N ALA A 99 -14.23 7.36 -15.06
CA ALA A 99 -14.86 7.16 -13.76
C ALA A 99 -14.47 8.28 -12.77
N ALA A 100 -13.19 8.65 -12.72
CA ALA A 100 -12.67 9.70 -11.84
C ALA A 100 -13.14 11.10 -12.22
N THR A 101 -13.62 11.29 -13.45
CA THR A 101 -14.09 12.59 -13.96
C THR A 101 -15.59 12.63 -14.25
N GLY A 102 -16.33 11.57 -13.92
CA GLY A 102 -17.78 11.49 -14.14
C GLY A 102 -18.18 11.44 -15.61
N LYS A 103 -17.34 10.86 -16.47
CA LYS A 103 -17.50 10.79 -17.93
C LYS A 103 -17.83 9.40 -18.48
N LEU A 104 -18.12 8.43 -17.60
CA LEU A 104 -18.55 7.11 -18.04
C LEU A 104 -19.85 7.20 -18.87
N PRO A 105 -19.93 6.51 -20.03
CA PRO A 105 -21.18 6.38 -20.78
C PRO A 105 -22.29 5.67 -19.98
N GLU A 106 -23.55 5.88 -20.34
CA GLU A 106 -24.70 5.28 -19.62
C GLU A 106 -24.70 3.74 -19.66
N ASN A 107 -24.13 3.14 -20.71
CA ASN A 107 -24.01 1.68 -20.87
C ASN A 107 -22.76 1.10 -20.21
N VAL A 108 -21.94 1.93 -19.54
CA VAL A 108 -20.75 1.50 -18.81
C VAL A 108 -20.91 1.78 -17.31
N ARG A 109 -20.70 0.74 -16.51
CA ARG A 109 -20.65 0.83 -15.04
C ARG A 109 -19.31 0.34 -14.53
N VAL A 110 -18.78 0.99 -13.50
CA VAL A 110 -17.55 0.57 -12.82
C VAL A 110 -17.88 0.43 -11.33
N SER A 111 -17.60 -0.74 -10.77
CA SER A 111 -17.75 -1.02 -9.35
C SER A 111 -16.42 -1.48 -8.78
N GLU A 112 -15.88 -0.74 -7.83
CA GLU A 112 -14.65 -1.12 -7.14
C GLU A 112 -14.92 -1.48 -5.67
N PHE A 113 -14.23 -2.52 -5.18
CA PHE A 113 -14.26 -2.87 -3.75
C PHE A 113 -13.09 -2.28 -2.95
N PHE A 114 -12.12 -1.69 -3.64
CA PHE A 114 -11.00 -1.01 -3.02
C PHE A 114 -10.56 0.16 -3.91
N PHE A 115 -10.77 1.40 -3.48
CA PHE A 115 -10.31 2.55 -4.24
C PHE A 115 -8.81 2.84 -4.03
N GLN A 116 -8.15 3.37 -5.06
CA GLN A 116 -6.92 4.12 -4.84
C GLN A 116 -7.24 5.32 -3.94
N ALA A 117 -6.52 5.42 -2.81
CA ALA A 117 -6.85 6.33 -1.73
C ALA A 117 -7.00 7.78 -2.21
N GLY A 118 -8.18 8.36 -1.97
CA GLY A 118 -8.47 9.76 -2.29
C GLY A 118 -9.02 10.04 -3.70
N ASN A 119 -8.93 9.11 -4.65
CA ASN A 119 -9.28 9.37 -6.04
C ASN A 119 -10.77 9.66 -6.26
N PHE A 120 -11.66 9.00 -5.50
CA PHE A 120 -13.11 9.04 -5.75
C PHE A 120 -13.93 9.70 -4.65
N VAL A 121 -13.28 10.38 -3.70
CA VAL A 121 -13.95 10.99 -2.52
C VAL A 121 -15.05 11.96 -2.94
N ASP A 122 -14.80 12.74 -3.99
CA ASP A 122 -15.74 13.74 -4.50
C ASP A 122 -16.47 13.29 -5.78
N GLN A 123 -16.49 11.98 -6.07
CA GLN A 123 -17.15 11.40 -7.25
C GLN A 123 -18.44 10.64 -6.88
N PRO A 124 -19.63 11.26 -7.01
CA PRO A 124 -20.87 10.68 -6.48
C PRO A 124 -21.27 9.35 -7.10
N GLN A 125 -20.97 9.11 -8.39
CA GLN A 125 -21.26 7.83 -9.03
C GLN A 125 -20.42 6.71 -8.44
N GLN A 126 -19.11 6.93 -8.28
CA GLN A 126 -18.21 5.94 -7.70
C GLN A 126 -18.55 5.66 -6.24
N GLN A 127 -18.90 6.68 -5.45
CA GLN A 127 -19.39 6.47 -4.08
C GLN A 127 -20.66 5.60 -4.01
N ARG A 128 -21.57 5.69 -5.00
CA ARG A 128 -22.76 4.83 -5.08
C ARG A 128 -22.46 3.42 -5.58
N ASP A 129 -21.45 3.28 -6.43
CA ASP A 129 -21.07 2.01 -7.07
C ASP A 129 -19.97 1.24 -6.30
N TYR A 130 -19.50 1.78 -5.18
CA TYR A 130 -18.55 1.11 -4.27
C TYR A 130 -19.13 -0.18 -3.68
N VAL A 131 -18.30 -1.22 -3.64
CA VAL A 131 -18.67 -2.54 -3.11
C VAL A 131 -17.95 -2.77 -1.78
N CYS A 132 -18.68 -2.65 -0.67
CA CYS A 132 -18.10 -2.92 0.65
C CYS A 132 -17.93 -4.43 0.88
N THR A 133 -16.71 -4.93 0.73
CA THR A 133 -16.37 -6.33 0.96
C THR A 133 -14.93 -6.52 1.41
N ASN A 134 -14.67 -7.61 2.13
CA ASN A 134 -13.32 -8.04 2.49
C ASN A 134 -12.76 -8.91 1.36
N TYR A 135 -11.43 -9.01 1.23
CA TYR A 135 -10.83 -9.77 0.13
C TYR A 135 -11.24 -11.25 0.08
N THR A 136 -11.38 -11.92 1.22
CA THR A 136 -11.85 -13.32 1.28
C THR A 136 -13.30 -13.49 0.82
N HIS A 137 -14.06 -12.41 0.66
CA HIS A 137 -15.43 -12.41 0.15
C HIS A 137 -15.57 -11.79 -1.24
N ALA A 138 -14.52 -11.12 -1.75
CA ALA A 138 -14.56 -10.43 -3.03
C ALA A 138 -15.00 -11.36 -4.16
N VAL A 139 -14.43 -12.57 -4.24
CA VAL A 139 -14.78 -13.58 -5.25
C VAL A 139 -16.28 -13.88 -5.26
N ARG A 140 -16.88 -14.13 -4.09
CA ARG A 140 -18.32 -14.38 -3.95
C ARG A 140 -19.14 -13.19 -4.46
N ASP A 141 -18.76 -11.99 -4.07
CA ASP A 141 -19.53 -10.77 -4.35
C ASP A 141 -19.41 -10.36 -5.83
N LEU A 142 -18.24 -10.53 -6.44
CA LEU A 142 -18.02 -10.35 -7.88
C LEU A 142 -18.86 -11.35 -8.69
N MET A 143 -18.87 -12.63 -8.29
CA MET A 143 -19.70 -13.64 -8.95
C MET A 143 -21.20 -13.38 -8.80
N ALA A 144 -21.64 -12.81 -7.68
CA ALA A 144 -23.03 -12.40 -7.43
C ALA A 144 -23.47 -11.21 -8.30
N GLN A 145 -22.53 -10.37 -8.74
CA GLN A 145 -22.79 -9.30 -9.73
C GLN A 145 -22.96 -9.82 -11.16
N GLY A 146 -22.83 -11.13 -11.37
CA GLY A 146 -23.03 -11.78 -12.67
C GLY A 146 -21.80 -11.77 -13.56
N MET A 147 -20.60 -11.72 -12.96
CA MET A 147 -19.33 -11.81 -13.69
C MET A 147 -19.33 -13.00 -14.64
N ASN A 148 -19.00 -12.72 -15.91
CA ASN A 148 -18.93 -13.70 -16.99
C ASN A 148 -17.64 -13.58 -17.82
N VAL A 149 -16.83 -12.53 -17.63
CA VAL A 149 -15.51 -12.41 -18.26
C VAL A 149 -14.46 -12.13 -17.19
N ILE A 150 -13.31 -12.80 -17.27
CA ILE A 150 -12.10 -12.44 -16.51
C ILE A 150 -11.02 -12.10 -17.53
N ALA A 151 -10.33 -10.98 -17.32
CA ALA A 151 -9.15 -10.64 -18.11
C ALA A 151 -7.96 -10.37 -17.19
N GLN A 152 -6.84 -11.01 -17.50
CA GLN A 152 -5.66 -11.06 -16.65
C GLN A 152 -4.39 -10.76 -17.48
N LEU A 153 -3.51 -9.93 -16.93
CA LEU A 153 -2.13 -9.77 -17.40
C LEU A 153 -1.30 -10.93 -16.86
N VAL A 154 -0.53 -11.58 -17.73
CA VAL A 154 0.25 -12.78 -17.40
C VAL A 154 1.70 -12.68 -17.91
N SER A 155 2.62 -13.33 -17.20
CA SER A 155 4.00 -13.48 -17.64
C SER A 155 4.15 -14.80 -18.41
N PRO A 156 4.60 -14.77 -19.69
CA PRO A 156 4.96 -15.98 -20.42
C PRO A 156 6.24 -16.61 -19.84
N ASP A 157 6.39 -17.92 -19.99
CA ASP A 157 7.62 -18.63 -19.61
C ASP A 157 8.82 -18.06 -20.38
N PRO A 158 9.84 -17.50 -19.69
CA PRO A 158 11.03 -16.95 -20.35
C PRO A 158 11.83 -17.97 -21.16
N SER A 159 11.74 -19.26 -20.81
CA SER A 159 12.41 -20.34 -21.56
C SER A 159 11.64 -20.75 -22.82
N GLY A 160 10.33 -20.55 -22.83
CA GLY A 160 9.42 -21.05 -23.87
C GLY A 160 9.19 -22.56 -23.82
N ASP A 161 9.70 -23.26 -22.81
CA ASP A 161 9.62 -24.73 -22.70
C ASP A 161 8.30 -25.20 -22.09
N SER A 162 7.65 -24.37 -21.27
CA SER A 162 6.36 -24.66 -20.64
C SER A 162 5.17 -24.12 -21.43
N LYS A 163 4.05 -24.87 -21.40
CA LYS A 163 2.72 -24.40 -21.83
C LYS A 163 1.94 -23.73 -20.68
N ALA A 164 2.66 -23.05 -19.79
CA ALA A 164 2.07 -22.37 -18.65
C ALA A 164 2.27 -20.86 -18.75
N PHE A 165 1.28 -20.13 -18.27
CA PHE A 165 1.41 -18.72 -17.95
C PHE A 165 1.55 -18.54 -16.45
N SER A 166 2.38 -17.60 -16.03
CA SER A 166 2.44 -17.16 -14.65
C SER A 166 1.48 -15.99 -14.45
N LEU A 167 0.59 -16.10 -13.46
CA LEU A 167 -0.18 -14.97 -12.92
C LEU A 167 0.70 -13.94 -12.19
N SER A 168 2.01 -14.20 -12.12
CA SER A 168 3.03 -13.30 -11.59
C SER A 168 2.67 -12.86 -10.17
N GLY A 169 2.49 -11.55 -9.98
CA GLY A 169 2.12 -10.92 -8.74
C GLY A 169 0.63 -10.72 -8.54
N ASN A 170 -0.27 -11.32 -9.32
CA ASN A 170 -1.72 -11.19 -9.10
C ASN A 170 -2.50 -12.52 -9.26
N PRO A 171 -2.10 -13.60 -8.56
CA PRO A 171 -2.97 -14.77 -8.39
C PRO A 171 -4.15 -14.52 -7.43
N ASP A 172 -4.03 -13.51 -6.56
CA ASP A 172 -4.97 -13.05 -5.52
C ASP A 172 -6.40 -13.61 -5.58
N LEU A 173 -7.21 -13.14 -6.51
CA LEU A 173 -8.60 -13.54 -6.72
C LEU A 173 -8.74 -14.45 -7.94
N THR A 174 -7.83 -14.33 -8.91
CA THR A 174 -7.92 -15.01 -10.20
C THR A 174 -7.92 -16.52 -10.06
N LEU A 175 -7.09 -17.07 -9.17
CA LEU A 175 -7.04 -18.52 -8.93
C LEU A 175 -8.36 -19.10 -8.39
N ASP A 176 -9.14 -18.30 -7.68
CA ASP A 176 -10.44 -18.70 -7.13
C ASP A 176 -11.60 -18.38 -8.08
N LEU A 177 -11.45 -17.35 -8.92
CA LEU A 177 -12.47 -16.97 -9.90
C LEU A 177 -12.52 -17.93 -11.09
N ILE A 178 -11.37 -18.45 -11.56
CA ILE A 178 -11.31 -19.40 -12.70
C ILE A 178 -12.23 -20.61 -12.50
N PRO A 179 -12.12 -21.41 -11.42
CA PRO A 179 -12.97 -22.61 -11.26
C PRO A 179 -14.47 -22.26 -11.14
N LEU A 180 -14.81 -21.12 -10.55
CA LEU A 180 -16.21 -20.68 -10.46
C LEU A 180 -16.75 -20.21 -11.82
N LEU A 181 -15.91 -19.60 -12.66
CA LEU A 181 -16.26 -19.20 -14.01
C LEU A 181 -16.42 -20.42 -14.93
N GLU A 182 -15.57 -21.44 -14.77
CA GLU A 182 -15.69 -22.73 -15.44
C GLU A 182 -16.99 -23.45 -15.07
N GLN A 183 -17.31 -23.51 -13.77
CA GLN A 183 -18.59 -24.07 -13.30
C GLN A 183 -19.78 -23.34 -13.92
N ARG A 184 -19.75 -22.00 -13.95
CA ARG A 184 -20.80 -21.19 -14.57
C ARG A 184 -20.93 -21.44 -16.08
N ALA A 185 -19.82 -21.73 -16.77
CA ALA A 185 -19.84 -22.16 -18.16
C ALA A 185 -20.53 -23.51 -18.35
N GLN A 186 -20.25 -24.47 -17.46
CA GLN A 186 -20.89 -25.79 -17.45
C GLN A 186 -22.40 -25.70 -17.17
N ASP A 187 -22.81 -24.73 -16.37
CA ASP A 187 -24.22 -24.43 -16.09
C ASP A 187 -24.94 -23.69 -17.26
N GLY A 188 -24.24 -23.48 -18.38
CA GLY A 188 -24.81 -22.94 -19.62
C GLY A 188 -24.77 -21.41 -19.73
N THR A 189 -24.12 -20.71 -18.80
CA THR A 189 -23.88 -19.27 -18.93
C THR A 189 -22.64 -19.05 -19.81
N PRO A 190 -22.72 -18.27 -20.89
CA PRO A 190 -21.55 -17.95 -21.68
C PRO A 190 -20.51 -17.16 -20.87
N THR A 191 -19.27 -17.67 -20.82
CA THR A 191 -18.16 -17.03 -20.11
C THR A 191 -16.89 -16.98 -20.96
N ALA A 192 -15.96 -16.08 -20.64
CA ALA A 192 -14.65 -16.00 -21.30
C ALA A 192 -13.51 -15.74 -20.31
N LEU A 193 -12.39 -16.45 -20.47
CA LEU A 193 -11.12 -16.17 -19.80
C LEU A 193 -10.10 -15.61 -20.79
N VAL A 194 -9.57 -14.41 -20.51
CA VAL A 194 -8.67 -13.67 -21.40
C VAL A 194 -7.31 -13.47 -20.73
N ALA A 195 -6.23 -13.74 -21.47
CA ALA A 195 -4.87 -13.41 -21.10
C ALA A 195 -4.29 -12.32 -22.02
N GLU A 196 -3.57 -11.37 -21.44
CA GLU A 196 -2.63 -10.48 -22.14
C GLU A 196 -1.22 -10.80 -21.63
N THR A 197 -0.29 -11.14 -22.52
CA THR A 197 1.10 -11.39 -22.12
C THR A 197 1.84 -10.06 -21.94
N ASN A 198 2.71 -10.00 -20.93
CA ASN A 198 3.69 -8.91 -20.79
C ASN A 198 4.98 -9.46 -20.17
N ARG A 199 6.09 -9.39 -20.90
CA ARG A 199 7.39 -9.96 -20.46
C ARG A 199 8.09 -9.12 -19.40
N GLU A 200 7.59 -7.92 -19.09
CA GLU A 200 8.03 -7.15 -17.92
C GLU A 200 7.46 -7.71 -16.60
N LEU A 201 6.42 -8.54 -16.63
CA LEU A 201 5.94 -9.21 -15.40
C LEU A 201 6.96 -10.24 -14.89
N PRO A 202 7.33 -10.23 -13.59
CA PRO A 202 8.14 -11.29 -13.00
C PRO A 202 7.48 -12.67 -13.15
N TYR A 203 8.20 -13.64 -13.71
CA TYR A 203 7.68 -15.00 -13.87
C TYR A 203 7.75 -15.76 -12.53
N MET A 204 6.64 -15.79 -11.80
CA MET A 204 6.53 -16.50 -10.51
C MET A 204 6.02 -17.93 -10.74
N THR A 205 6.61 -18.91 -10.06
CA THR A 205 6.31 -20.33 -10.26
C THR A 205 5.26 -20.85 -9.26
N ARG A 206 5.07 -22.17 -9.19
CA ARG A 206 4.18 -22.87 -8.24
C ARG A 206 2.71 -22.48 -8.43
N ASP A 207 1.99 -22.14 -7.37
CA ASP A 207 0.54 -21.88 -7.41
C ASP A 207 0.15 -20.67 -8.30
N ALA A 208 1.12 -19.83 -8.69
CA ALA A 208 0.90 -18.78 -9.69
C ALA A 208 0.85 -19.29 -11.14
N LEU A 209 1.22 -20.55 -11.42
CA LEU A 209 1.20 -21.11 -12.76
C LEU A 209 -0.20 -21.62 -13.13
N VAL A 210 -0.69 -21.19 -14.29
CA VAL A 210 -1.94 -21.64 -14.90
C VAL A 210 -1.65 -22.18 -16.30
N ASN A 211 -2.41 -23.18 -16.74
CA ASN A 211 -2.22 -23.76 -18.06
C ASN A 211 -2.76 -22.78 -19.12
N GLN A 212 -1.96 -22.50 -20.15
CA GLN A 212 -2.37 -21.61 -21.24
C GLN A 212 -3.67 -22.07 -21.93
N ASP A 213 -3.94 -23.38 -21.94
CA ASP A 213 -5.11 -23.98 -22.57
C ASP A 213 -6.42 -23.73 -21.78
N GLN A 214 -6.33 -23.18 -20.56
CA GLN A 214 -7.50 -22.71 -19.80
C GLN A 214 -8.07 -21.40 -20.36
N PHE A 215 -7.25 -20.61 -21.04
CA PHE A 215 -7.69 -19.34 -21.62
C PHE A 215 -8.52 -19.57 -22.90
N ASP A 216 -9.52 -18.73 -23.09
CA ASP A 216 -10.31 -18.72 -24.31
C ASP A 216 -9.68 -17.82 -25.38
N VAL A 217 -9.09 -16.71 -24.95
CA VAL A 217 -8.43 -15.73 -25.81
C VAL A 217 -7.10 -15.33 -25.20
N VAL A 218 -6.04 -15.32 -26.00
CA VAL A 218 -4.71 -14.89 -25.60
C VAL A 218 -4.25 -13.77 -26.54
N ILE A 219 -3.92 -12.62 -25.95
CA ILE A 219 -3.25 -11.51 -26.62
C ILE A 219 -1.75 -11.66 -26.35
N ASP A 220 -0.98 -12.03 -27.37
CA ASP A 220 0.48 -12.10 -27.29
C ASP A 220 1.10 -11.16 -28.31
N SER A 221 1.64 -10.03 -27.83
CA SER A 221 2.17 -8.98 -28.68
C SER A 221 3.44 -8.37 -28.07
N PRO A 222 4.61 -9.04 -28.20
CA PRO A 222 5.85 -8.60 -27.56
C PRO A 222 6.26 -7.16 -27.89
N GLN A 223 5.84 -6.64 -29.04
CA GLN A 223 6.12 -5.27 -29.50
C GLN A 223 5.34 -4.21 -28.71
N HIS A 224 4.29 -4.63 -28.01
CA HIS A 224 3.43 -3.79 -27.17
C HIS A 224 3.64 -4.08 -25.68
N ASP A 225 4.67 -4.82 -25.27
CA ASP A 225 5.01 -4.94 -23.85
C ASP A 225 5.31 -3.53 -23.27
N TYR A 226 4.84 -3.27 -22.05
CA TYR A 226 4.97 -1.98 -21.37
C TYR A 226 5.55 -2.15 -19.96
N PRO A 227 6.27 -1.12 -19.44
CA PRO A 227 6.73 -1.12 -18.06
C PRO A 227 5.55 -1.26 -17.08
N LEU A 228 5.80 -1.91 -15.94
CA LEU A 228 4.79 -2.05 -14.89
C LEU A 228 4.62 -0.75 -14.09
N PHE A 229 3.40 -0.50 -13.63
CA PHE A 229 3.11 0.63 -12.75
C PHE A 229 3.98 0.53 -11.48
N SER A 230 4.75 1.58 -11.22
CA SER A 230 5.69 1.64 -10.10
C SER A 230 5.20 2.56 -9.01
N VAL A 231 5.28 2.14 -7.74
CA VAL A 231 5.10 3.02 -6.59
C VAL A 231 6.47 3.51 -6.14
N PRO A 232 6.78 4.81 -6.25
CA PRO A 232 8.11 5.33 -5.91
C PRO A 232 8.35 5.28 -4.39
N ASN A 233 9.60 5.04 -4.01
CA ASN A 233 10.01 5.08 -2.61
C ASN A 233 9.95 6.51 -2.06
N MET A 234 9.09 6.71 -1.06
CA MET A 234 8.92 7.99 -0.39
C MET A 234 9.90 8.14 0.78
N ALA A 235 10.25 9.38 1.09
CA ALA A 235 11.09 9.67 2.25
C ALA A 235 10.38 9.24 3.55
N LEU A 236 11.13 8.63 4.45
CA LEU A 236 10.68 8.36 5.81
C LEU A 236 10.92 9.57 6.70
N SER A 237 9.90 9.94 7.47
CA SER A 237 10.07 10.90 8.54
C SER A 237 10.62 10.23 9.81
N ALA A 238 11.09 11.03 10.77
CA ALA A 238 11.48 10.52 12.08
C ALA A 238 10.31 9.84 12.81
N GLN A 239 9.08 10.32 12.63
CA GLN A 239 7.88 9.65 13.15
C GLN A 239 7.72 8.24 12.58
N ASP A 240 7.90 8.08 11.26
CA ASP A 240 7.76 6.78 10.59
C ASP A 240 8.82 5.79 11.09
N HIS A 241 10.06 6.25 11.29
CA HIS A 241 11.12 5.46 11.90
C HIS A 241 10.82 5.06 13.34
N LEU A 242 10.22 5.93 14.15
CA LEU A 242 9.86 5.59 15.53
C LEU A 242 8.71 4.59 15.60
N ILE A 243 7.69 4.75 14.76
CA ILE A 243 6.61 3.77 14.64
C ILE A 243 7.18 2.41 14.21
N GLY A 244 8.04 2.41 13.18
CA GLY A 244 8.75 1.22 12.72
C GLY A 244 9.63 0.59 13.79
N PHE A 245 10.31 1.41 14.60
CA PHE A 245 11.16 0.97 15.70
C PHE A 245 10.33 0.27 16.77
N TYR A 246 9.27 0.92 17.27
CA TYR A 246 8.39 0.31 18.25
C TYR A 246 7.76 -1.00 17.74
N ALA A 247 7.32 -1.03 16.48
CA ALA A 247 6.82 -2.26 15.86
C ALA A 247 7.91 -3.35 15.77
N SER A 248 9.17 -2.99 15.50
CA SER A 248 10.27 -3.96 15.40
C SER A 248 10.63 -4.60 16.75
N THR A 249 10.35 -3.92 17.86
CA THR A 249 10.47 -4.50 19.22
C THR A 249 9.50 -5.67 19.43
N LEU A 250 8.36 -5.68 18.73
CA LEU A 250 7.31 -6.70 18.88
C LEU A 250 7.54 -7.92 17.99
N LEU A 251 8.49 -7.87 17.04
CA LEU A 251 8.82 -9.01 16.19
C LEU A 251 9.48 -10.12 17.00
N ARG A 252 9.01 -11.35 16.81
CA ARG A 252 9.53 -12.54 17.48
C ARG A 252 10.36 -13.36 16.52
N ASP A 253 11.57 -13.73 16.93
CA ASP A 253 12.41 -14.64 16.13
C ASP A 253 11.73 -16.00 16.00
N GLY A 254 11.77 -16.58 14.81
CA GLY A 254 10.99 -17.78 14.48
C GLY A 254 9.52 -17.50 14.15
N GLY A 255 9.09 -16.23 14.15
CA GLY A 255 7.70 -15.84 13.95
C GLY A 255 7.28 -15.66 12.49
N THR A 256 6.10 -15.05 12.32
CA THR A 256 5.48 -14.76 11.02
C THR A 256 5.20 -13.28 10.89
N LEU A 257 5.40 -12.74 9.68
CA LEU A 257 5.23 -11.33 9.39
C LEU A 257 4.23 -11.11 8.24
N GLN A 258 3.23 -10.27 8.49
CA GLN A 258 2.44 -9.59 7.47
C GLN A 258 2.65 -8.09 7.60
N LEU A 259 2.71 -7.41 6.46
CA LEU A 259 2.89 -5.97 6.40
C LEU A 259 1.90 -5.33 5.44
N GLY A 260 1.35 -4.19 5.86
CA GLY A 260 0.72 -3.25 4.95
C GLY A 260 1.74 -2.45 4.12
N ILE A 261 1.21 -1.50 3.35
CA ILE A 261 2.00 -0.67 2.43
C ILE A 261 2.42 0.67 3.05
N GLY A 262 3.31 1.35 2.32
CA GLY A 262 3.69 2.74 2.58
C GLY A 262 4.78 2.89 3.64
N SER A 263 5.02 4.14 4.02
CA SER A 263 6.21 4.52 4.78
C SER A 263 6.29 3.87 6.17
N LEU A 264 5.16 3.56 6.82
CA LEU A 264 5.15 2.87 8.11
C LEU A 264 5.66 1.42 8.01
N GLY A 265 5.30 0.72 6.93
CA GLY A 265 5.84 -0.62 6.65
C GLY A 265 7.33 -0.57 6.36
N THR A 266 7.77 0.37 5.51
CA THR A 266 9.19 0.57 5.18
C THR A 266 10.02 0.90 6.43
N GLY A 267 9.53 1.75 7.33
CA GLY A 267 10.20 2.06 8.60
C GLY A 267 10.38 0.84 9.49
N LEU A 268 9.39 -0.05 9.56
CA LEU A 268 9.51 -1.31 10.28
C LEU A 268 10.55 -2.25 9.64
N ILE A 269 10.50 -2.45 8.32
CA ILE A 269 11.50 -3.27 7.61
C ILE A 269 12.90 -2.78 7.94
N TYR A 270 13.11 -1.46 7.83
CA TYR A 270 14.39 -0.85 8.14
C TYR A 270 14.84 -1.14 9.59
N GLN A 271 13.96 -0.93 10.56
CA GLN A 271 14.30 -1.13 11.96
C GLN A 271 14.43 -2.62 12.35
N ALA A 272 13.80 -3.53 11.63
CA ALA A 272 14.03 -4.97 11.75
C ALA A 272 15.44 -5.34 11.26
N ILE A 273 15.89 -4.75 10.14
CA ILE A 273 17.25 -4.91 9.64
C ILE A 273 18.27 -4.27 10.59
N GLN A 274 18.01 -3.08 11.13
CA GLN A 274 18.90 -2.48 12.13
C GLN A 274 18.99 -3.33 13.40
N ARG A 275 17.87 -3.89 13.87
CA ARG A 275 17.87 -4.86 14.97
C ARG A 275 18.70 -6.10 14.65
N HIS A 276 18.71 -6.57 13.41
CA HIS A 276 19.46 -7.76 12.99
C HIS A 276 20.96 -7.48 12.83
N SER A 277 21.32 -6.46 12.05
CA SER A 277 22.69 -6.22 11.58
C SER A 277 23.45 -5.21 12.44
N ASN A 278 22.76 -4.24 13.04
CA ASN A 278 23.34 -3.14 13.82
C ASN A 278 22.75 -3.08 15.24
N ASN A 279 22.60 -4.24 15.87
CA ASN A 279 21.81 -4.41 17.10
C ASN A 279 22.23 -3.48 18.26
N GLN A 280 23.52 -3.14 18.37
CA GLN A 280 24.00 -2.26 19.43
C GLN A 280 23.41 -0.84 19.34
N GLN A 281 23.35 -0.26 18.15
CA GLN A 281 22.73 1.06 17.92
C GLN A 281 21.22 0.98 18.14
N TRP A 282 20.57 -0.07 17.62
CA TRP A 282 19.14 -0.30 17.86
C TRP A 282 18.82 -0.42 19.36
N LEU A 283 19.64 -1.14 20.13
CA LEU A 283 19.52 -1.26 21.59
C LEU A 283 19.78 0.05 22.33
N GLN A 284 20.60 0.94 21.77
CA GLN A 284 20.80 2.26 22.33
C GLN A 284 19.50 3.07 22.25
N LEU A 285 18.85 3.10 21.09
CA LEU A 285 17.52 3.71 20.95
C LEU A 285 16.49 3.07 21.90
N TYR A 286 16.50 1.74 22.03
CA TYR A 286 15.64 1.00 22.98
C TYR A 286 15.81 1.45 24.43
N ARG A 287 17.05 1.71 24.86
CA ARG A 287 17.35 2.21 26.20
C ARG A 287 16.99 3.69 26.36
N THR A 288 17.32 4.52 25.36
CA THR A 288 16.98 5.95 25.35
C THR A 288 15.48 6.18 25.47
N LEU A 289 14.68 5.38 24.77
CA LEU A 289 13.22 5.44 24.82
C LEU A 289 12.61 4.70 26.02
N ALA A 290 13.43 4.08 26.87
CA ALA A 290 13.04 3.31 28.05
C ALA A 290 11.95 2.25 27.75
N VAL A 291 12.04 1.56 26.61
CA VAL A 291 10.98 0.67 26.09
C VAL A 291 10.59 -0.40 27.11
N ALA A 292 11.56 -1.08 27.73
CA ALA A 292 11.28 -2.12 28.73
C ALA A 292 10.50 -1.62 29.96
N GLN A 293 10.73 -0.36 30.35
CA GLN A 293 10.06 0.26 31.49
C GLN A 293 8.68 0.79 31.12
N ARG A 294 8.55 1.45 29.96
CA ARG A 294 7.32 2.07 29.50
C ARG A 294 6.32 1.04 28.95
N PHE A 295 6.82 -0.01 28.32
CA PHE A 295 6.04 -1.02 27.61
C PHE A 295 6.53 -2.43 27.96
N PRO A 296 6.43 -2.86 29.25
CA PRO A 296 7.00 -4.13 29.70
C PRO A 296 6.48 -5.34 28.91
N PHE A 297 5.23 -5.30 28.44
CA PHE A 297 4.65 -6.38 27.64
C PHE A 297 5.39 -6.61 26.30
N ALA A 298 6.07 -5.59 25.75
CA ALA A 298 6.85 -5.72 24.52
C ALA A 298 7.99 -6.74 24.68
N CYS A 299 8.52 -6.88 25.89
CA CYS A 299 9.52 -7.90 26.24
C CYS A 299 8.93 -9.32 26.19
N ASP A 300 7.65 -9.49 26.51
CA ASP A 300 6.99 -10.80 26.58
C ASP A 300 6.57 -11.30 25.19
N VAL A 301 6.09 -10.38 24.35
CA VAL A 301 5.58 -10.73 23.01
C VAL A 301 6.64 -10.64 21.94
N GLY A 302 7.62 -9.76 22.11
CA GLY A 302 8.60 -9.42 21.10
C GLY A 302 9.99 -9.94 21.41
N GLY A 303 11.00 -9.13 21.09
CA GLY A 303 12.39 -9.44 21.39
C GLY A 303 13.33 -8.32 21.03
N THR A 304 14.57 -8.43 21.52
CA THR A 304 15.62 -7.43 21.27
C THR A 304 16.83 -8.00 20.54
N GLN A 305 16.91 -9.32 20.41
CA GLN A 305 18.04 -10.01 19.78
C GLN A 305 17.89 -10.05 18.26
N ALA A 306 19.00 -10.28 17.55
CA ALA A 306 19.00 -10.54 16.13
C ALA A 306 18.21 -11.83 15.79
N PHE A 307 17.64 -11.87 14.59
CA PHE A 307 16.89 -13.02 14.08
C PHE A 307 17.81 -14.21 13.73
N THR A 308 17.82 -15.22 14.60
CA THR A 308 18.61 -16.44 14.41
C THR A 308 17.82 -17.44 13.60
N ALA A 309 16.58 -17.74 14.00
CA ALA A 309 15.67 -18.59 13.25
C ALA A 309 15.13 -17.88 11.99
N GLY A 310 14.99 -16.55 12.04
CA GLY A 310 14.41 -15.76 10.97
C GLY A 310 12.89 -15.66 11.05
N LEU A 311 12.33 -14.91 10.11
CA LEU A 311 10.90 -14.74 9.91
C LEU A 311 10.43 -15.50 8.68
N TYR A 312 9.16 -15.91 8.73
CA TYR A 312 8.38 -16.38 7.59
C TYR A 312 7.43 -15.25 7.16
N GLY A 313 7.33 -14.99 5.86
CA GLY A 313 6.44 -13.96 5.33
C GLY A 313 5.10 -14.55 4.87
N CYS A 314 4.00 -13.97 5.32
CA CYS A 314 2.66 -14.33 4.86
C CYS A 314 1.84 -13.05 4.77
N SER A 315 1.81 -12.44 3.59
CA SER A 315 1.26 -11.10 3.42
C SER A 315 0.31 -11.05 2.24
N GLU A 316 -0.81 -10.35 2.40
CA GLU A 316 -1.74 -10.09 1.30
C GLU A 316 -1.01 -9.37 0.17
N MET A 317 -0.38 -8.24 0.48
CA MET A 317 0.53 -7.58 -0.44
C MET A 317 1.97 -7.88 -0.06
N MET A 318 2.73 -8.45 -1.00
CA MET A 318 4.17 -8.56 -0.91
C MET A 318 4.79 -7.25 -1.44
N THR A 319 5.46 -6.54 -0.55
CA THR A 319 6.18 -5.29 -0.87
C THR A 319 7.67 -5.57 -1.06
N GLU A 320 8.39 -4.58 -1.61
CA GLU A 320 9.84 -4.68 -1.83
C GLU A 320 10.64 -4.95 -0.56
N GLY A 321 10.14 -4.48 0.59
CA GLY A 321 10.80 -4.68 1.89
C GLY A 321 10.96 -6.15 2.29
N PHE A 322 10.13 -7.07 1.79
CA PHE A 322 10.36 -8.50 2.03
C PHE A 322 11.61 -9.02 1.34
N ILE A 323 11.95 -8.49 0.16
CA ILE A 323 13.21 -8.82 -0.52
C ILE A 323 14.38 -8.18 0.23
N ASP A 324 14.22 -6.98 0.79
CA ASP A 324 15.26 -6.39 1.64
C ASP A 324 15.50 -7.20 2.92
N LEU A 325 14.45 -7.78 3.52
CA LEU A 325 14.60 -8.72 4.64
C LEU A 325 15.27 -10.03 4.24
N LEU A 326 15.00 -10.52 3.02
CA LEU A 326 15.63 -11.73 2.47
C LEU A 326 17.14 -11.50 2.32
N ASP A 327 17.54 -10.41 1.66
CA ASP A 327 18.94 -10.00 1.51
C ASP A 327 19.65 -9.83 2.85
N ALA A 328 18.97 -9.23 3.83
CA ALA A 328 19.52 -9.01 5.16
C ALA A 328 19.60 -10.30 6.01
N GLY A 329 19.10 -11.44 5.53
CA GLY A 329 19.08 -12.70 6.29
C GLY A 329 18.06 -12.73 7.44
N VAL A 330 17.07 -11.85 7.40
CA VAL A 330 15.94 -11.81 8.35
C VAL A 330 14.81 -12.73 7.89
N LEU A 331 14.43 -12.65 6.60
CA LEU A 331 13.41 -13.54 6.01
C LEU A 331 14.08 -14.85 5.55
N LYS A 332 14.17 -15.82 6.45
CA LYS A 332 14.85 -17.11 6.19
C LYS A 332 14.20 -18.32 6.86
N ARG A 333 13.07 -18.14 7.56
CA ARG A 333 12.35 -19.25 8.18
C ARG A 333 11.47 -19.91 7.13
N GLU A 334 11.83 -21.13 6.76
CA GLU A 334 11.05 -21.94 5.83
C GLU A 334 9.88 -22.60 6.56
N VAL A 335 8.73 -22.63 5.89
CA VAL A 335 7.56 -23.41 6.30
C VAL A 335 7.16 -24.37 5.20
N ALA A 336 6.55 -25.51 5.56
CA ALA A 336 6.06 -26.48 4.58
C ALA A 336 4.70 -26.05 4.02
N SER A 337 4.52 -26.13 2.71
CA SER A 337 3.23 -26.00 2.00
C SER A 337 2.93 -27.28 1.22
N ARG A 338 1.66 -27.60 0.99
CA ARG A 338 1.26 -28.77 0.19
C ARG A 338 1.04 -28.38 -1.26
N GLU A 339 1.74 -29.01 -2.19
CA GLU A 339 1.50 -28.85 -3.63
C GLU A 339 1.48 -30.23 -4.28
N ALA A 340 0.36 -30.61 -4.90
CA ALA A 340 0.20 -31.92 -5.53
C ALA A 340 0.68 -33.11 -4.66
N ASP A 341 0.32 -33.08 -3.37
CA ASP A 341 0.71 -34.02 -2.30
C ASP A 341 2.16 -33.94 -1.80
N ASP A 342 3.02 -33.11 -2.39
CA ASP A 342 4.39 -32.88 -1.94
C ASP A 342 4.51 -31.72 -0.95
N ALA A 343 5.45 -31.85 0.00
CA ALA A 343 5.79 -30.79 0.94
C ALA A 343 6.90 -29.89 0.36
N VAL A 344 6.57 -28.63 0.11
CA VAL A 344 7.50 -27.64 -0.46
C VAL A 344 7.88 -26.59 0.58
N ALA A 345 9.19 -26.36 0.73
CA ALA A 345 9.71 -25.33 1.61
C ALA A 345 9.44 -23.93 1.04
N THR A 346 8.83 -23.05 1.86
CA THR A 346 8.40 -21.71 1.44
C THR A 346 8.83 -20.66 2.46
N LEU A 347 9.43 -19.58 1.99
CA LEU A 347 9.87 -18.43 2.80
C LEU A 347 8.82 -17.31 2.84
N MET A 348 8.06 -17.18 1.75
CA MET A 348 7.10 -16.11 1.56
C MET A 348 5.86 -16.63 0.84
N HIS A 349 4.69 -16.41 1.41
CA HIS A 349 3.45 -16.45 0.65
C HIS A 349 2.90 -15.03 0.47
N GLY A 350 2.55 -14.70 -0.78
CA GLY A 350 2.02 -13.39 -1.19
C GLY A 350 0.70 -13.54 -1.94
N GLY A 351 -0.28 -12.67 -1.68
CA GLY A 351 -1.52 -12.62 -2.47
C GLY A 351 -1.33 -11.88 -3.79
N PHE A 352 -0.74 -10.68 -3.69
CA PHE A 352 -0.30 -9.90 -4.83
C PHE A 352 0.91 -9.03 -4.50
N PHE A 353 1.53 -8.39 -5.50
CA PHE A 353 2.61 -7.43 -5.24
C PHE A 353 2.48 -6.13 -6.03
N LEU A 354 3.00 -5.05 -5.42
CA LEU A 354 3.11 -3.71 -6.00
C LEU A 354 4.34 -3.04 -5.38
N GLY A 355 5.18 -2.42 -6.20
CA GLY A 355 6.40 -1.76 -5.69
C GLY A 355 7.11 -0.92 -6.74
N SER A 356 8.39 -0.64 -6.49
CA SER A 356 9.24 0.13 -7.40
C SER A 356 9.66 -0.69 -8.64
N ARG A 357 10.19 -0.01 -9.68
CA ARG A 357 10.78 -0.70 -10.85
C ARG A 357 11.94 -1.62 -10.44
N ARG A 358 12.75 -1.16 -9.47
CA ARG A 358 13.84 -1.96 -8.90
C ARG A 358 13.32 -3.24 -8.28
N PHE A 359 12.20 -3.21 -7.58
CA PHE A 359 11.60 -4.41 -7.00
C PHE A 359 11.22 -5.44 -8.07
N TYR A 360 10.54 -5.02 -9.14
CA TYR A 360 10.19 -5.93 -10.24
C TYR A 360 11.42 -6.50 -10.94
N GLN A 361 12.43 -5.68 -11.18
CA GLN A 361 13.70 -6.13 -11.74
C GLN A 361 14.36 -7.19 -10.85
N ARG A 362 14.43 -6.95 -9.53
CA ARG A 362 15.00 -7.92 -8.58
C ARG A 362 14.24 -9.24 -8.59
N LEU A 363 12.91 -9.23 -8.69
CA LEU A 363 12.13 -10.46 -8.80
C LEU A 363 12.43 -11.24 -10.09
N ARG A 364 12.64 -10.54 -11.22
CA ARG A 364 13.05 -11.19 -12.48
C ARG A 364 14.44 -11.81 -12.37
N GLU A 365 15.37 -11.11 -11.74
CA GLU A 365 16.77 -11.52 -11.57
C GLU A 365 17.00 -12.49 -10.40
N LEU A 366 15.97 -12.80 -9.61
CA LEU A 366 16.07 -13.71 -8.47
C LEU A 366 16.55 -15.10 -8.95
N PRO A 367 17.53 -15.74 -8.31
CA PRO A 367 17.90 -17.12 -8.63
C PRO A 367 16.70 -18.06 -8.50
N ASP A 368 16.59 -19.06 -9.38
CA ASP A 368 15.44 -19.98 -9.44
C ASP A 368 15.16 -20.65 -8.09
N GLU A 369 16.21 -21.11 -7.38
CA GLU A 369 16.10 -21.72 -6.04
C GLU A 369 15.44 -20.79 -5.01
N LEU A 370 15.72 -19.48 -5.07
CA LEU A 370 15.09 -18.51 -4.18
C LEU A 370 13.70 -18.13 -4.67
N ARG A 371 13.49 -18.06 -5.99
CA ARG A 371 12.19 -17.75 -6.58
C ARG A 371 11.16 -18.83 -6.24
N GLU A 372 11.54 -20.10 -6.26
CA GLU A 372 10.69 -21.23 -5.86
C GLU A 372 10.27 -21.20 -4.39
N LYS A 373 11.04 -20.51 -3.53
CA LYS A 373 10.67 -20.31 -2.11
C LYS A 373 9.68 -19.17 -1.89
N ILE A 374 9.30 -18.43 -2.95
CA ILE A 374 8.27 -17.39 -2.92
C ILE A 374 7.04 -17.91 -3.65
N CYS A 375 5.98 -18.18 -2.91
CA CYS A 375 4.71 -18.68 -3.44
C CYS A 375 3.69 -17.54 -3.52
N MET A 376 3.47 -17.01 -4.73
CA MET A 376 2.33 -16.12 -4.98
C MET A 376 1.07 -16.98 -5.14
N THR A 377 0.01 -16.71 -4.38
CA THR A 377 -1.19 -17.58 -4.28
C THR A 377 -2.47 -16.77 -3.98
N SER A 378 -3.59 -17.47 -3.83
CA SER A 378 -4.91 -16.92 -3.51
C SER A 378 -4.93 -16.17 -2.16
N VAL A 379 -5.71 -15.09 -2.09
CA VAL A 379 -6.00 -14.39 -0.82
C VAL A 379 -6.70 -15.29 0.19
N ASN A 380 -7.44 -16.33 -0.21
CA ASN A 380 -8.05 -17.29 0.73
C ASN A 380 -6.99 -18.14 1.43
N PHE A 381 -5.88 -18.46 0.76
CA PHE A 381 -4.76 -19.07 1.47
C PHE A 381 -4.17 -18.10 2.50
N ILE A 382 -3.98 -16.84 2.12
CA ILE A 382 -3.23 -15.85 2.89
C ILE A 382 -4.03 -15.30 4.08
N ASN A 383 -5.28 -14.88 3.84
CA ASN A 383 -6.08 -14.02 4.70
C ASN A 383 -7.01 -14.77 5.67
N ASP A 384 -7.11 -16.09 5.62
CA ASP A 384 -7.88 -16.86 6.61
C ASP A 384 -7.13 -18.11 7.08
N LEU A 385 -7.76 -18.89 7.94
CA LEU A 385 -7.26 -20.18 8.43
C LEU A 385 -8.10 -21.37 7.94
N PHE A 386 -9.05 -21.16 7.02
CA PHE A 386 -9.83 -22.27 6.48
C PHE A 386 -8.97 -23.17 5.60
N ASP A 387 -9.43 -24.40 5.41
CA ASP A 387 -8.75 -25.38 4.56
C ASP A 387 -8.60 -24.82 3.13
N HIS A 388 -7.39 -24.97 2.60
CA HIS A 388 -7.04 -24.57 1.26
C HIS A 388 -6.25 -25.69 0.58
N ARG A 389 -6.20 -25.71 -0.76
CA ARG A 389 -5.41 -26.72 -1.51
C ARG A 389 -3.93 -26.76 -1.11
N LEU A 390 -3.39 -25.61 -0.69
CA LEU A 390 -2.00 -25.48 -0.23
C LEU A 390 -1.77 -25.88 1.24
N GLY A 391 -2.83 -26.11 2.01
CA GLY A 391 -2.71 -26.46 3.42
C GLY A 391 -4.04 -26.42 4.16
N ASP A 392 -4.24 -27.41 5.02
CA ASP A 392 -5.35 -27.42 5.98
C ASP A 392 -5.15 -26.37 7.08
N GLN A 393 -6.21 -26.11 7.85
CA GLN A 393 -6.21 -25.16 8.95
C GLN A 393 -5.03 -25.39 9.91
N ARG A 394 -4.77 -26.66 10.25
CA ARG A 394 -3.70 -27.01 11.21
C ARG A 394 -2.32 -26.64 10.67
N LEU A 395 -2.04 -26.94 9.40
CA LEU A 395 -0.81 -26.53 8.74
C LEU A 395 -0.70 -25.00 8.73
N LYS A 396 -1.76 -24.32 8.27
CA LYS A 396 -1.83 -22.84 8.20
C LYS A 396 -1.57 -22.18 9.56
N MET A 397 -2.08 -22.74 10.65
CA MET A 397 -1.81 -22.28 12.02
C MET A 397 -0.35 -22.48 12.43
N SER A 398 0.23 -23.65 12.14
CA SER A 398 1.63 -23.95 12.46
C SER A 398 2.63 -23.10 11.67
N GLN A 399 2.27 -22.76 10.42
CA GLN A 399 3.06 -21.84 9.59
C GLN A 399 3.05 -20.44 10.19
N ARG A 400 1.90 -19.98 10.72
CA ARG A 400 1.70 -18.60 11.21
C ARG A 400 2.03 -18.42 12.69
N ASP A 401 3.03 -19.15 13.18
CA ASP A 401 3.45 -19.06 14.57
C ASP A 401 3.91 -17.65 14.92
N HIS A 402 3.56 -17.21 16.15
CA HIS A 402 3.83 -15.88 16.68
C HIS A 402 3.62 -14.74 15.66
N GLY A 403 2.52 -14.81 14.90
CA GLY A 403 2.23 -13.86 13.82
C GLY A 403 2.16 -12.40 14.29
N ARG A 404 2.81 -11.51 13.54
CA ARG A 404 2.69 -10.06 13.69
C ARG A 404 2.04 -9.52 12.43
N PHE A 405 0.76 -9.17 12.56
CA PHE A 405 -0.02 -8.67 11.45
C PHE A 405 -0.19 -7.16 11.59
N ILE A 406 0.50 -6.43 10.72
CA ILE A 406 0.78 -5.01 10.92
C ILE A 406 0.09 -4.21 9.83
N ASN A 407 -0.85 -3.37 10.26
CA ASN A 407 -1.68 -2.59 9.34
C ASN A 407 -1.67 -1.12 9.74
N SER A 408 -1.56 -0.25 8.76
CA SER A 408 -1.70 1.18 8.96
C SER A 408 -3.18 1.57 9.07
N ALA A 409 -3.49 2.60 9.85
CA ALA A 409 -4.83 3.16 9.96
C ALA A 409 -4.82 4.68 9.78
N MET A 410 -5.97 5.25 9.42
CA MET A 410 -6.15 6.71 9.38
C MET A 410 -6.28 7.28 10.79
N MET A 411 -7.16 6.68 11.60
CA MET A 411 -7.52 7.17 12.93
C MET A 411 -7.86 6.01 13.88
N CYS A 412 -7.75 6.26 15.18
CA CYS A 412 -8.18 5.35 16.24
C CYS A 412 -8.97 6.13 17.30
N THR A 413 -10.10 5.59 17.73
CA THR A 413 -10.89 6.21 18.81
C THR A 413 -10.44 5.72 20.18
N LEU A 414 -10.72 6.47 21.26
CA LEU A 414 -10.28 6.11 22.62
C LEU A 414 -10.90 4.82 23.16
N ASN A 415 -11.96 4.30 22.53
CA ASN A 415 -12.48 2.97 22.85
C ASN A 415 -11.73 1.83 22.14
N GLY A 416 -10.80 2.14 21.24
CA GLY A 416 -10.00 1.20 20.46
C GLY A 416 -10.60 0.79 19.11
N ALA A 417 -11.67 1.43 18.63
CA ALA A 417 -12.14 1.24 17.25
C ALA A 417 -11.21 1.96 16.26
N VAL A 418 -10.99 1.34 15.10
CA VAL A 418 -10.04 1.80 14.07
C VAL A 418 -10.78 2.21 12.81
N ILE A 419 -10.29 3.28 12.18
CA ILE A 419 -10.80 3.83 10.93
C ILE A 419 -9.67 3.82 9.90
N SER A 420 -9.91 3.18 8.76
CA SER A 420 -8.90 2.97 7.73
C SER A 420 -9.37 3.31 6.31
N ASP A 421 -10.69 3.40 6.07
CA ASP A 421 -11.23 3.44 4.71
C ASP A 421 -12.34 4.48 4.45
N GLY A 422 -12.87 5.16 5.46
CA GLY A 422 -14.01 6.07 5.31
C GLY A 422 -14.00 7.29 6.24
N LEU A 423 -14.74 8.32 5.82
CA LEU A 423 -14.94 9.57 6.54
C LEU A 423 -16.22 9.54 7.39
N GLU A 424 -16.32 10.49 8.33
CA GLU A 424 -17.46 10.64 9.25
C GLU A 424 -18.78 10.86 8.52
N ASP A 425 -18.75 11.47 7.34
CA ASP A 425 -19.93 11.74 6.49
C ASP A 425 -20.32 10.56 5.58
N GLY A 426 -19.65 9.41 5.73
CA GLY A 426 -19.91 8.18 4.98
C GLY A 426 -19.21 8.10 3.62
N ARG A 427 -18.43 9.12 3.21
CA ARG A 427 -17.61 9.03 1.99
C ARG A 427 -16.47 8.03 2.18
N ILE A 428 -16.27 7.20 1.17
CA ILE A 428 -15.21 6.20 1.11
C ILE A 428 -13.94 6.82 0.55
N ILE A 429 -12.82 6.59 1.26
CA ILE A 429 -11.47 7.01 0.87
C ILE A 429 -10.79 5.92 0.05
N SER A 430 -10.90 4.66 0.47
CA SER A 430 -10.19 3.50 -0.09
C SER A 430 -11.07 2.24 -0.07
N GLY A 431 -10.78 1.29 0.82
CA GLY A 431 -11.55 0.09 1.09
C GLY A 431 -10.96 -0.71 2.24
N VAL A 432 -11.73 -1.66 2.78
CA VAL A 432 -11.35 -2.46 3.95
C VAL A 432 -10.13 -3.36 3.66
N GLY A 433 -10.03 -3.89 2.45
CA GLY A 433 -8.97 -4.83 2.05
C GLY A 433 -8.97 -6.10 2.90
N GLY A 434 -7.78 -6.60 3.25
CA GLY A 434 -7.61 -7.69 4.21
C GLY A 434 -7.41 -7.26 5.66
N GLN A 435 -7.54 -5.97 6.01
CA GLN A 435 -7.23 -5.51 7.37
C GLN A 435 -8.05 -6.27 8.42
N TYR A 436 -9.36 -6.40 8.21
CA TYR A 436 -10.24 -7.18 9.09
C TYR A 436 -9.78 -8.63 9.22
N ASN A 437 -9.42 -9.26 8.10
CA ASN A 437 -9.02 -10.66 8.05
C ASN A 437 -7.81 -10.94 8.95
N PHE A 438 -6.76 -10.13 8.83
CA PHE A 438 -5.56 -10.26 9.65
C PHE A 438 -5.80 -9.90 11.12
N VAL A 439 -6.67 -8.94 11.40
CA VAL A 439 -7.08 -8.63 12.78
C VAL A 439 -7.77 -9.85 13.40
N ALA A 440 -8.78 -10.42 12.73
CA ALA A 440 -9.51 -11.58 13.23
C ALA A 440 -8.58 -12.79 13.43
N MET A 441 -7.74 -13.08 12.44
CA MET A 441 -6.75 -14.15 12.49
C MET A 441 -5.78 -14.01 13.69
N ALA A 442 -5.41 -12.78 14.07
CA ALA A 442 -4.56 -12.54 15.23
C ALA A 442 -5.19 -12.96 16.57
N HIS A 443 -6.51 -13.03 16.66
CA HIS A 443 -7.24 -13.48 17.85
C HIS A 443 -7.44 -15.00 17.85
N GLU A 444 -7.35 -15.66 16.68
CA GLU A 444 -7.49 -17.10 16.53
C GLU A 444 -6.16 -17.85 16.70
N LEU A 445 -5.03 -17.19 16.42
CA LEU A 445 -3.70 -17.79 16.51
C LEU A 445 -3.05 -17.57 17.88
N ALA A 446 -2.54 -18.65 18.46
CA ALA A 446 -1.77 -18.61 19.70
C ALA A 446 -0.52 -17.73 19.54
N GLY A 447 -0.34 -16.77 20.44
CA GLY A 447 0.82 -15.88 20.44
C GLY A 447 0.91 -14.89 19.27
N ALA A 448 -0.11 -14.83 18.40
CA ALA A 448 -0.21 -13.82 17.36
C ALA A 448 -0.79 -12.50 17.90
N ARG A 449 -0.40 -11.40 17.26
CA ARG A 449 -0.83 -10.04 17.60
C ARG A 449 -1.19 -9.25 16.35
N SER A 450 -2.31 -8.54 16.42
CA SER A 450 -2.71 -7.50 15.47
C SER A 450 -2.14 -6.17 15.95
N ILE A 451 -1.41 -5.50 15.06
CA ILE A 451 -0.73 -4.24 15.37
C ILE A 451 -1.24 -3.18 14.39
N ILE A 452 -1.86 -2.15 14.94
CA ILE A 452 -2.33 -0.99 14.19
C ILE A 452 -1.33 0.13 14.36
N THR A 453 -0.80 0.63 13.25
CA THR A 453 0.14 1.75 13.23
C THR A 453 -0.53 2.99 12.66
N LEU A 454 -0.27 4.14 13.28
CA LEU A 454 -0.72 5.44 12.76
C LEU A 454 0.16 6.55 13.33
N ARG A 455 0.30 7.64 12.57
CA ARG A 455 0.85 8.87 13.14
C ARG A 455 -0.15 9.45 14.13
N SER A 456 0.32 10.02 15.23
CA SER A 456 -0.56 10.60 16.26
C SER A 456 -1.37 11.80 15.75
N THR A 457 -0.88 12.48 14.71
CA THR A 457 -1.49 13.68 14.12
C THR A 457 -1.48 13.65 12.58
N ARG A 458 -2.32 14.49 11.97
CA ARG A 458 -2.31 14.81 10.54
C ARG A 458 -2.54 16.30 10.31
N GLN A 459 -2.29 16.76 9.08
CA GLN A 459 -2.71 18.09 8.64
C GLN A 459 -4.10 18.01 8.01
N ASP A 460 -5.03 18.86 8.46
CA ASP A 460 -6.34 19.06 7.85
C ASP A 460 -6.58 20.56 7.65
N LYS A 461 -6.75 20.98 6.39
CA LYS A 461 -6.95 22.40 6.00
C LYS A 461 -5.96 23.37 6.67
N GLY A 462 -4.68 22.98 6.73
CA GLY A 462 -3.59 23.78 7.30
C GLY A 462 -3.56 23.81 8.82
N LYS A 463 -4.32 22.94 9.51
CA LYS A 463 -4.28 22.76 10.96
C LYS A 463 -3.80 21.36 11.30
N THR A 464 -2.94 21.26 12.30
CA THR A 464 -2.64 19.98 12.94
C THR A 464 -3.88 19.50 13.70
N VAL A 465 -4.29 18.26 13.45
CA VAL A 465 -5.39 17.59 14.15
C VAL A 465 -4.94 16.21 14.61
N SER A 466 -5.54 15.72 15.69
CA SER A 466 -5.25 14.38 16.23
C SER A 466 -5.81 13.27 15.34
N ASN A 467 -5.10 12.15 15.25
CA ASN A 467 -5.60 10.87 14.73
C ASN A 467 -6.06 9.93 15.86
N ILE A 468 -5.75 10.26 17.12
CA ILE A 468 -6.38 9.65 18.29
C ILE A 468 -7.59 10.50 18.68
N LEU A 469 -8.80 9.95 18.52
CA LEU A 469 -10.06 10.68 18.67
C LEU A 469 -10.86 10.15 19.84
N PHE A 470 -11.73 10.96 20.46
CA PHE A 470 -12.66 10.43 21.46
C PHE A 470 -13.69 9.47 20.85
N ASN A 471 -14.28 9.84 19.72
CA ASN A 471 -15.20 9.03 18.92
C ASN A 471 -15.12 9.39 17.42
N TYR A 472 -15.72 8.57 16.57
CA TYR A 472 -15.86 8.80 15.13
C TYR A 472 -17.05 7.99 14.58
N ALA A 473 -17.75 8.50 13.57
CA ALA A 473 -18.96 7.86 13.04
C ALA A 473 -18.69 6.65 12.13
N HIS A 474 -17.54 6.61 11.46
CA HIS A 474 -17.12 5.46 10.64
C HIS A 474 -16.27 4.47 11.45
N CYS A 475 -16.32 3.19 11.09
CA CYS A 475 -15.56 2.14 11.76
C CYS A 475 -15.18 1.03 10.78
N THR A 476 -13.89 0.73 10.68
CA THR A 476 -13.36 -0.39 9.90
C THR A 476 -13.14 -1.60 10.82
N ILE A 477 -12.43 -1.42 11.94
CA ILE A 477 -12.20 -2.48 12.93
C ILE A 477 -12.93 -2.14 14.23
N PRO A 478 -13.92 -2.97 14.64
CA PRO A 478 -14.70 -2.71 15.84
C PRO A 478 -13.87 -2.94 17.12
N ARG A 479 -14.17 -2.15 18.15
CA ARG A 479 -13.40 -2.10 19.41
C ARG A 479 -13.20 -3.44 20.14
N HIS A 480 -14.04 -4.46 19.92
CA HIS A 480 -13.87 -5.76 20.57
C HIS A 480 -12.74 -6.59 19.94
N LEU A 481 -12.27 -6.20 18.76
CA LEU A 481 -11.09 -6.77 18.09
C LEU A 481 -9.81 -5.97 18.34
N ARG A 482 -9.84 -4.93 19.18
CA ARG A 482 -8.66 -4.12 19.51
C ARG A 482 -7.54 -5.00 20.07
N ASP A 483 -6.31 -4.69 19.67
CA ASP A 483 -5.13 -5.39 20.14
C ASP A 483 -3.99 -4.41 20.44
N ILE A 484 -3.04 -4.20 19.53
CA ILE A 484 -1.95 -3.24 19.74
C ILE A 484 -2.16 -2.00 18.87
N VAL A 485 -1.94 -0.81 19.43
CA VAL A 485 -1.86 0.45 18.69
C VAL A 485 -0.47 1.07 18.90
N ILE A 486 0.14 1.56 17.83
CA ILE A 486 1.46 2.22 17.85
C ILE A 486 1.37 3.58 17.18
N THR A 487 1.86 4.59 17.90
CA THR A 487 2.22 5.90 17.34
C THR A 487 3.72 6.12 17.51
N GLU A 488 4.22 7.23 16.98
CA GLU A 488 5.60 7.69 17.14
C GLU A 488 5.99 7.93 18.61
N TYR A 489 5.01 7.96 19.52
CA TYR A 489 5.23 8.16 20.95
C TYR A 489 5.30 6.88 21.77
N GLY A 490 4.86 5.73 21.24
CA GLY A 490 4.91 4.48 21.99
C GLY A 490 3.93 3.40 21.54
N ILE A 491 3.69 2.45 22.45
CA ILE A 491 2.86 1.28 22.21
C ILE A 491 1.75 1.17 23.26
N ALA A 492 0.52 0.94 22.80
CA ALA A 492 -0.62 0.62 23.65
C ALA A 492 -1.07 -0.83 23.42
N ASP A 493 -0.93 -1.67 24.43
CA ASP A 493 -1.55 -3.00 24.49
C ASP A 493 -2.99 -2.85 24.99
N LEU A 494 -3.99 -3.26 24.20
CA LEU A 494 -5.42 -3.02 24.50
C LEU A 494 -6.23 -4.31 24.64
N ARG A 495 -5.68 -5.45 24.20
CA ARG A 495 -6.39 -6.74 24.21
C ARG A 495 -6.70 -7.15 25.65
N GLY A 496 -7.97 -7.46 25.90
CA GLY A 496 -8.45 -7.90 27.22
C GLY A 496 -8.41 -6.83 28.33
N GLN A 497 -8.07 -5.58 28.01
CA GLN A 497 -7.95 -4.51 29.01
C GLN A 497 -9.32 -3.87 29.33
N PRO A 498 -9.56 -3.44 30.59
CA PRO A 498 -10.71 -2.63 30.96
C PRO A 498 -10.74 -1.29 30.21
N GLU A 499 -11.94 -0.71 30.05
CA GLU A 499 -12.13 0.54 29.29
C GLU A 499 -11.26 1.68 29.81
N GLN A 500 -11.17 1.90 31.13
CA GLN A 500 -10.33 2.97 31.69
C GLN A 500 -8.87 2.83 31.26
N GLU A 501 -8.34 1.61 31.27
CA GLU A 501 -6.95 1.34 30.88
C GLU A 501 -6.74 1.59 29.38
N VAL A 502 -7.71 1.19 28.55
CA VAL A 502 -7.65 1.45 27.10
C VAL A 502 -7.68 2.93 26.78
N TYR A 503 -8.59 3.68 27.39
CA TYR A 503 -8.66 5.13 27.21
C TYR A 503 -7.36 5.79 27.68
N THR A 504 -6.85 5.42 28.87
CA THR A 504 -5.59 5.95 29.40
C THR A 504 -4.41 5.66 28.46
N ARG A 505 -4.25 4.42 27.98
CA ARG A 505 -3.15 4.05 27.09
C ARG A 505 -3.22 4.79 25.75
N LEU A 506 -4.41 4.92 25.16
CA LEU A 506 -4.58 5.61 23.88
C LEU A 506 -4.36 7.13 24.00
N ILE A 507 -4.81 7.77 25.08
CA ILE A 507 -4.48 9.18 25.34
C ILE A 507 -2.95 9.33 25.46
N GLY A 508 -2.27 8.40 26.11
CA GLY A 508 -0.81 8.39 26.22
C GLY A 508 -0.05 8.21 24.90
N LEU A 509 -0.73 7.82 23.82
CA LEU A 509 -0.17 7.78 22.45
C LEU A 509 -0.47 9.03 21.63
N ALA A 510 -1.34 9.92 22.12
CA ALA A 510 -1.63 11.18 21.46
C ALA A 510 -0.48 12.18 21.65
N ASP A 511 -0.37 13.11 20.71
CA ASP A 511 0.48 14.29 20.85
C ASP A 511 0.05 15.13 22.06
N ALA A 512 1.02 15.64 22.81
CA ALA A 512 0.79 16.33 24.08
C ALA A 512 -0.21 17.48 23.97
N GLN A 513 -0.28 18.15 22.81
CA GLN A 513 -1.22 19.24 22.58
C GLN A 513 -2.69 18.81 22.63
N PHE A 514 -3.01 17.53 22.37
CA PHE A 514 -4.39 17.00 22.35
C PHE A 514 -4.75 16.17 23.58
N GLN A 515 -3.76 15.77 24.40
CA GLN A 515 -3.98 14.88 25.55
C GLN A 515 -4.92 15.46 26.59
N HIS A 516 -4.84 16.78 26.86
CA HIS A 516 -5.68 17.42 27.87
C HIS A 516 -7.16 17.36 27.49
N GLU A 517 -7.49 17.70 26.23
CA GLU A 517 -8.86 17.68 25.72
C GLU A 517 -9.42 16.25 25.72
N LEU A 518 -8.65 15.29 25.21
CA LEU A 518 -9.05 13.87 25.18
C LEU A 518 -9.27 13.32 26.60
N LEU A 519 -8.41 13.69 27.56
CA LEU A 519 -8.57 13.30 28.95
C LEU A 519 -9.83 13.91 29.58
N GLN A 520 -10.12 15.18 29.29
CA GLN A 520 -11.33 15.83 29.78
C GLN A 520 -12.58 15.15 29.22
N GLN A 521 -12.64 14.90 27.91
CA GLN A 521 -13.74 14.17 27.26
C GLN A 521 -13.93 12.77 27.88
N ALA A 522 -12.84 12.06 28.18
CA ALA A 522 -12.88 10.76 28.84
C ALA A 522 -13.38 10.82 30.29
N LYS A 523 -13.01 11.84 31.06
CA LYS A 523 -13.51 12.06 32.43
C LYS A 523 -14.99 12.42 32.43
N ASP A 524 -15.40 13.33 31.56
CA ASP A 524 -16.80 13.76 31.43
C ASP A 524 -17.73 12.59 31.05
N ALA A 525 -17.22 11.66 30.23
CA ALA A 525 -17.93 10.44 29.85
C ALA A 525 -17.87 9.31 30.90
N GLY A 526 -17.24 9.54 32.06
CA GLY A 526 -17.08 8.53 33.11
C GLY A 526 -16.18 7.35 32.73
N LYS A 527 -15.33 7.52 31.71
CA LYS A 527 -14.39 6.50 31.22
C LYS A 527 -13.06 6.51 31.96
N ILE A 528 -12.68 7.66 32.51
CA ILE A 528 -11.50 7.81 33.37
C ILE A 528 -11.92 8.46 34.69
N HIS A 529 -11.34 8.00 35.79
CA HIS A 529 -11.59 8.56 37.12
C HIS A 529 -11.26 10.07 37.16
N PRO A 530 -12.09 10.93 37.79
CA PRO A 530 -11.85 12.37 37.84
C PRO A 530 -10.47 12.75 38.40
N ASP A 531 -9.99 12.00 39.39
CA ASP A 531 -8.69 12.25 40.04
C ASP A 531 -7.48 11.64 39.30
N PHE A 532 -7.69 10.96 38.16
CA PHE A 532 -6.57 10.45 37.38
C PHE A 532 -5.68 11.61 36.92
N ALA A 533 -4.40 11.52 37.26
CA ALA A 533 -3.37 12.45 36.83
C ALA A 533 -2.49 11.77 35.76
N PRO A 534 -2.30 12.39 34.59
CA PRO A 534 -1.44 11.83 33.55
C PRO A 534 0.02 11.77 34.05
N PRO A 535 0.76 10.70 33.73
CA PRO A 535 2.15 10.58 34.16
C PRO A 535 3.05 11.62 33.46
N PRO A 536 4.14 12.10 34.09
CA PRO A 536 4.93 13.22 33.57
C PRO A 536 5.48 13.02 32.15
N HIS A 537 5.82 11.79 31.77
CA HIS A 537 6.40 11.48 30.46
C HIS A 537 5.45 11.76 29.29
N TRP A 538 4.13 11.84 29.52
CA TRP A 538 3.15 12.21 28.48
C TRP A 538 3.40 13.61 27.90
N GLN A 539 3.92 14.53 28.71
CA GLN A 539 4.27 15.89 28.28
C GLN A 539 5.43 15.92 27.28
N GLY A 540 6.22 14.84 27.21
CA GLY A 540 7.30 14.67 26.24
C GLY A 540 6.84 14.18 24.86
N ASN A 541 5.56 13.91 24.67
CA ASN A 541 5.01 13.49 23.37
C ASN A 541 4.86 14.70 22.44
N THR A 542 5.97 15.26 21.96
CA THR A 542 5.95 16.41 21.05
C THR A 542 6.80 16.19 19.79
N PRO A 543 6.51 16.88 18.68
CA PRO A 543 7.34 16.83 17.48
C PRO A 543 8.79 17.28 17.73
N GLU A 544 9.00 18.21 18.66
CA GLU A 544 10.33 18.70 19.04
C GLU A 544 11.16 17.61 19.72
N ALA A 545 10.54 16.79 20.58
CA ALA A 545 11.24 15.67 21.21
C ALA A 545 11.67 14.61 20.18
N ILE A 546 10.82 14.34 19.19
CA ILE A 546 11.14 13.44 18.07
C ILE A 546 12.29 14.00 17.23
N LYS A 547 12.23 15.30 16.93
CA LYS A 547 13.29 15.98 16.17
C LYS A 547 14.63 15.91 16.91
N ALA A 548 14.64 16.22 18.21
CA ALA A 548 15.85 16.15 19.03
C ALA A 548 16.45 14.74 19.06
N LEU A 549 15.61 13.70 19.09
CA LEU A 549 16.05 12.31 19.02
C LEU A 549 16.66 11.94 17.67
N ALA A 550 16.06 12.40 16.56
CA ALA A 550 16.57 12.15 15.22
C ALA A 550 17.87 12.90 14.91
N GLU A 551 18.11 14.03 15.60
CA GLU A 551 19.34 14.83 15.50
C GLU A 551 20.45 14.38 16.48
N ASP A 552 20.17 13.41 17.35
CA ASP A 552 21.15 12.84 18.28
C ASP A 552 22.22 12.04 17.52
N GLN A 553 23.46 12.55 17.52
CA GLN A 553 24.61 11.92 16.86
C GLN A 553 24.88 10.50 17.36
N SER A 554 24.50 10.19 18.61
CA SER A 554 24.67 8.86 19.18
C SER A 554 23.72 7.82 18.56
N LEU A 555 22.70 8.27 17.84
CA LEU A 555 21.71 7.48 17.10
C LEU A 555 21.84 7.64 15.58
N GLU A 556 22.99 8.13 15.11
CA GLU A 556 23.27 8.32 13.69
C GLU A 556 23.05 7.00 12.93
N GLY A 557 22.38 7.11 11.78
CA GLY A 557 22.04 5.97 10.94
C GLY A 557 20.72 5.31 11.28
N LEU A 558 20.01 5.63 12.38
CA LEU A 558 18.70 5.03 12.66
C LEU A 558 17.50 5.76 12.02
N PHE A 559 17.73 6.94 11.45
CA PHE A 559 16.69 7.81 10.88
C PHE A 559 16.98 8.29 9.43
N PRO A 560 17.51 7.45 8.51
CA PRO A 560 17.78 7.91 7.16
C PRO A 560 16.46 8.20 6.40
N PRO A 561 16.37 9.28 5.62
CA PRO A 561 15.15 9.56 4.84
C PRO A 561 14.89 8.51 3.76
N TYR A 562 15.92 7.88 3.21
CA TYR A 562 15.81 6.87 2.15
C TYR A 562 16.64 5.62 2.50
N PRO A 563 16.19 4.79 3.45
CA PRO A 563 16.97 3.64 3.94
C PRO A 563 17.33 2.62 2.86
N PHE A 564 16.53 2.54 1.79
CA PHE A 564 16.70 1.58 0.70
C PHE A 564 17.02 2.25 -0.66
N GLY A 565 17.36 3.54 -0.66
CA GLY A 565 17.56 4.34 -1.88
C GLY A 565 16.27 4.99 -2.41
N HIS A 566 16.36 5.67 -3.55
CA HIS A 566 15.24 6.41 -4.18
C HIS A 566 15.38 6.51 -5.69
N ASP A 567 14.26 6.75 -6.39
CA ASP A 567 14.21 6.93 -7.85
C ASP A 567 14.44 8.38 -8.32
N PHE A 568 14.66 9.31 -7.39
CA PHE A 568 14.92 10.72 -7.68
C PHE A 568 16.38 10.96 -8.08
N THR A 569 16.65 11.90 -9.00
CA THR A 569 18.02 12.42 -9.21
C THR A 569 18.44 13.34 -8.06
N ASP A 570 19.74 13.67 -7.97
CA ASP A 570 20.23 14.63 -6.98
C ASP A 570 19.53 16.00 -7.11
N GLU A 571 19.29 16.44 -8.35
CA GLU A 571 18.51 17.67 -8.62
C GLU A 571 17.06 17.55 -8.16
N GLU A 572 16.41 16.40 -8.40
CA GLU A 572 15.03 16.16 -8.00
C GLU A 572 14.87 16.11 -6.48
N LEU A 573 15.83 15.51 -5.76
CA LEU A 573 15.87 15.54 -4.29
C LEU A 573 16.03 16.94 -3.72
N GLU A 574 16.88 17.76 -4.34
CA GLU A 574 17.10 19.13 -3.91
C GLU A 574 15.88 20.01 -4.19
N LEU A 575 15.27 19.86 -5.37
CA LEU A 575 14.02 20.50 -5.74
C LEU A 575 12.86 20.07 -4.83
N SER A 576 12.72 18.78 -4.52
CA SER A 576 11.68 18.25 -3.63
C SER A 576 11.72 18.92 -2.26
N ARG A 577 12.92 19.03 -1.65
CA ARG A 577 13.13 19.73 -0.36
C ARG A 577 12.76 21.20 -0.44
N ALA A 578 13.15 21.89 -1.51
CA ALA A 578 12.79 23.28 -1.71
C ALA A 578 11.27 23.45 -1.86
N LEU A 579 10.61 22.60 -2.64
CA LEU A 579 9.16 22.65 -2.83
C LEU A 579 8.38 22.33 -1.54
N GLN A 580 8.85 21.39 -0.72
CA GLN A 580 8.29 21.13 0.61
C GLN A 580 8.44 22.35 1.52
N THR A 581 9.60 23.00 1.50
CA THR A 581 9.84 24.25 2.24
C THR A 581 8.88 25.34 1.80
N LEU A 582 8.69 25.47 0.48
CA LEU A 582 7.81 26.47 -0.11
C LEU A 582 6.34 26.20 0.20
N LYS A 583 5.91 24.94 0.13
CA LYS A 583 4.57 24.50 0.53
C LYS A 583 4.31 24.87 1.98
N SER A 584 5.17 24.43 2.88
CA SER A 584 5.10 24.76 4.32
C SER A 584 5.04 26.26 4.60
N ALA A 585 5.83 27.06 3.88
CA ALA A 585 5.87 28.51 4.05
C ALA A 585 4.63 29.24 3.48
N THR A 586 3.88 28.58 2.60
CA THR A 586 2.70 29.14 1.90
C THR A 586 1.38 28.51 2.34
N ASP A 587 1.40 27.61 3.33
CA ASP A 587 0.24 26.90 3.85
C ASP A 587 -0.80 27.82 4.52
N THR A 588 -0.40 29.02 4.95
CA THR A 588 -1.32 30.04 5.50
C THR A 588 -1.41 31.26 4.60
N THR A 589 -2.55 31.97 4.62
CA THR A 589 -2.72 33.20 3.83
C THR A 589 -1.69 34.26 4.18
N ALA A 590 -1.35 34.41 5.48
CA ALA A 590 -0.31 35.33 5.94
C ALA A 590 1.09 34.88 5.50
N GLY A 591 1.43 33.60 5.69
CA GLY A 591 2.70 33.02 5.26
C GLY A 591 2.92 33.12 3.75
N LYS A 592 1.87 32.94 2.96
CA LYS A 592 1.89 33.12 1.50
C LYS A 592 2.30 34.54 1.11
N TRP A 593 1.69 35.57 1.70
CA TRP A 593 2.05 36.96 1.42
C TRP A 593 3.45 37.31 1.89
N GLN A 594 3.87 36.83 3.07
CA GLN A 594 5.22 37.03 3.59
C GLN A 594 6.28 36.38 2.70
N THR A 595 6.02 35.16 2.23
CA THR A 595 6.90 34.40 1.34
C THR A 595 7.04 35.08 -0.02
N ILE A 596 5.92 35.55 -0.61
CA ILE A 596 5.94 36.32 -1.86
C ILE A 596 6.74 37.62 -1.68
N ALA A 597 6.48 38.40 -0.63
CA ALA A 597 7.21 39.64 -0.37
C ALA A 597 8.71 39.38 -0.19
N SER A 598 9.07 38.36 0.58
CA SER A 598 10.47 37.96 0.83
C SER A 598 11.18 37.50 -0.45
N ALA A 599 10.49 36.75 -1.31
CA ALA A 599 11.02 36.30 -2.60
C ALA A 599 11.20 37.45 -3.60
N LEU A 600 10.36 38.50 -3.53
CA LEU A 600 10.44 39.68 -4.41
C LEU A 600 11.50 40.69 -3.94
N LEU A 601 11.72 40.82 -2.63
CA LEU A 601 12.66 41.77 -2.04
C LEU A 601 14.11 41.29 -2.05
N ARG A 602 14.36 39.97 -2.12
CA ARG A 602 15.73 39.42 -2.16
C ARG A 602 16.31 39.44 -3.58
N PRO A 603 17.62 39.71 -3.72
CA PRO A 603 18.29 39.57 -5.01
C PRO A 603 18.24 38.10 -5.46
N ALA A 604 17.82 37.88 -6.71
CA ALA A 604 17.76 36.56 -7.32
C ALA A 604 19.18 36.03 -7.60
N ASN A 605 19.85 35.52 -6.57
CA ASN A 605 21.14 34.88 -6.74
C ASN A 605 20.93 33.52 -7.42
N ARG A 606 21.33 33.46 -8.70
CA ARG A 606 21.21 32.26 -9.56
C ARG A 606 22.45 31.38 -9.52
N GLN A 607 23.52 31.83 -8.87
CA GLN A 607 24.81 31.17 -8.88
C GLN A 607 24.70 29.82 -8.14
N GLY A 608 25.04 28.73 -8.82
CA GLY A 608 24.93 27.36 -8.30
C GLY A 608 23.59 26.66 -8.54
N TRP A 609 22.54 27.38 -8.95
CA TRP A 609 21.17 26.83 -9.08
C TRP A 609 20.68 26.69 -10.52
N GLN A 610 21.53 26.98 -11.52
CA GLN A 610 21.18 26.91 -12.94
C GLN A 610 20.63 25.55 -13.39
N PRO A 611 21.22 24.39 -13.02
CA PRO A 611 20.67 23.08 -13.38
C PRO A 611 19.25 22.88 -12.86
N LEU A 612 18.96 23.32 -11.63
CA LEU A 612 17.62 23.20 -11.02
C LEU A 612 16.60 24.13 -11.68
N LEU A 613 17.00 25.36 -12.01
CA LEU A 613 16.16 26.29 -12.75
C LEU A 613 15.87 25.79 -14.17
N GLN A 614 16.84 25.18 -14.83
CA GLN A 614 16.64 24.55 -16.14
C GLN A 614 15.68 23.36 -16.04
N ARG A 615 15.86 22.50 -15.03
CA ARG A 615 14.99 21.33 -14.75
C ARG A 615 13.54 21.72 -14.49
N MET A 616 13.30 22.90 -13.91
CA MET A 616 11.96 23.47 -13.65
C MET A 616 11.42 24.32 -14.80
N ASN A 617 12.17 24.45 -15.90
CA ASN A 617 11.90 25.36 -17.02
C ASN A 617 11.66 26.81 -16.55
N LEU A 618 12.51 27.27 -15.63
CA LEU A 618 12.51 28.59 -15.01
C LEU A 618 13.84 29.33 -15.19
N GLU A 619 14.78 28.82 -15.98
CA GLU A 619 16.06 29.53 -16.23
C GLU A 619 15.81 30.87 -16.96
N LYS A 620 14.95 30.84 -17.99
CA LYS A 620 14.56 32.00 -18.81
C LYS A 620 13.04 32.19 -18.74
N PRO A 621 12.49 32.84 -17.69
CA PRO A 621 11.06 32.97 -17.52
C PRO A 621 10.42 33.82 -18.63
N HIS A 622 9.35 33.31 -19.25
CA HIS A 622 8.70 33.93 -20.40
C HIS A 622 7.46 34.77 -20.02
N SER A 623 6.88 34.52 -18.85
CA SER A 623 5.72 35.26 -18.33
C SER A 623 6.02 35.97 -17.00
N ILE A 624 5.12 36.88 -16.59
CA ILE A 624 5.17 37.49 -15.23
C ILE A 624 5.00 36.40 -14.16
N MET A 625 4.15 35.41 -14.42
CA MET A 625 3.95 34.28 -13.52
C MET A 625 5.23 33.45 -13.39
N ASP A 626 5.92 33.15 -14.49
CA ASP A 626 7.18 32.39 -14.46
C ASP A 626 8.27 33.13 -13.68
N ARG A 627 8.29 34.47 -13.77
CA ARG A 627 9.24 35.29 -12.97
C ARG A 627 8.94 35.19 -11.48
N LEU A 628 7.67 35.15 -11.10
CA LEU A 628 7.26 34.96 -9.71
C LEU A 628 7.61 33.54 -9.23
N GLU A 629 7.31 32.51 -10.01
CA GLU A 629 7.66 31.11 -9.73
C GLU A 629 9.18 30.93 -9.59
N GLN A 630 9.98 31.51 -10.49
CA GLN A 630 11.44 31.51 -10.40
C GLN A 630 11.92 32.11 -9.07
N ARG A 631 11.35 33.24 -8.66
CA ARG A 631 11.73 33.90 -7.41
C ARG A 631 11.34 33.10 -6.17
N LEU A 632 10.14 32.52 -6.17
CA LEU A 632 9.68 31.65 -5.09
C LEU A 632 10.57 30.39 -4.97
N LEU A 633 10.94 29.78 -6.09
CA LEU A 633 11.84 28.64 -6.11
C LEU A 633 13.24 28.99 -5.60
N LEU A 634 13.83 30.10 -6.07
CA LEU A 634 15.14 30.56 -5.57
C LEU A 634 15.13 30.88 -4.09
N TRP A 635 14.05 31.50 -3.60
CA TRP A 635 13.86 31.73 -2.16
C TRP A 635 13.84 30.40 -1.40
N ALA A 636 13.09 29.41 -1.91
CA ALA A 636 12.96 28.12 -1.26
C ALA A 636 14.28 27.32 -1.24
N LEU A 637 15.02 27.30 -2.36
CA LEU A 637 16.34 26.67 -2.48
C LEU A 637 17.37 27.26 -1.51
N GLN A 638 17.32 28.59 -1.30
CA GLN A 638 18.17 29.26 -0.33
C GLN A 638 17.81 28.87 1.11
N GLN A 639 16.52 28.75 1.43
CA GLN A 639 16.08 28.36 2.78
C GLN A 639 16.40 26.89 3.09
N SER A 640 16.26 26.00 2.11
CA SER A 640 16.57 24.58 2.27
C SER A 640 18.08 24.29 2.34
N SER A 641 18.93 25.19 1.83
CA SER A 641 20.40 25.05 1.89
C SER A 641 21.03 25.66 3.14
N THR A 642 20.40 26.64 3.81
CA THR A 642 20.90 27.20 5.07
C THR A 642 20.78 26.26 6.27
N GLY A 643 20.07 25.13 6.15
CA GLY A 643 20.01 24.06 7.17
C GLY A 643 21.16 23.05 7.14
N ARG A 644 22.21 23.25 6.32
CA ARG A 644 23.40 22.39 6.21
C ARG A 644 24.59 22.83 7.09
N ARG A 645 24.38 23.65 8.12
CA ARG A 645 25.46 24.09 9.02
C ARG A 645 25.35 23.48 10.39
#